data_AF-A0A959HZX4-F1
#
_entry.id   AF-A0A959HZX4-F1
#
_cell.length_a   1.000
_cell.length_b   1.000
_cell.length_c   1.000
_cell.angle_alpha   90.00
_cell.angle_beta   90.00
_cell.angle_gamma   90.00
#
_symmetry.space_group_name_H-M   'P 1'
#
loop_
_entity.id
_entity.type
_entity.pdbx_description
1 polymer ?
#
loop_
_entity_poly.entity_id
_entity_poly.type
_entity_poly.pdbx_seq_one_letter_code
_entity_poly.pdbx_strand_id
1 'polypeptide(L)'
;MMTKKKNLIFGCFIGLLPTLAAQEEPILPMESDYYSMITLPAPEGVELEVGGLATLPNGNIAASTRRGDVYIIENPYMSGGSQPYYRLFASGLHEILGLAYRDGAFFMAQRGELTKLVDENGDGRADLYETVYAWPISGHYHEYSFGPVVAEDGSMFVTGNVAFGDVEWWRGESRVPWRGWTMRISPDGKMEPYATGMRSPCGIGMVDGQFFYADNQGDWMGSGGLVHVEKGDFTGHPAGLRWASLPESPLSLKVEDIYYRVNPRLTRPGESPVKPENIEDEAPTPLFQLAEELPEIKLPAVWLPHGILGISTSEITTDETDGAFGPFSGQLFIGDQGQSKIIRVFLEKVGDTYQGAAFNFREGFQSGVLRMAWGKDGSLFVGQTNRGWGSTGKAPFGLQRLLWTGRVPFEMKAIRAMPDGFELEFTQPVDKNTALNPDSYSITGFIYKYHPVYGSPPVNQQNCPIRGIVVSDDGLRARLLIDSLRLKYIHEIKADGLEAYNGNLPLLHNTGYYTLNALPEGPALSEAARAQARERVEGYRMAKKKAEAAVRPTEDTPKHEHAKAKEPAATTREALKDKPAPKPAAPPASAKHVTRMPAGWGEPGQSLVISTLPGLKYDQSSLTVKAGSKVKLTFYNNDDMPHNIVFTTSGGADIVGKAAMALGLKGQEMDYVPHSGQVLFHSRLLGPGTSETIYFVAPEKPGMYMYVCTFPGHYQTMRGVLRVL
;
A
#
# COMPACT_ATOMS: atom_id res chain seq x y z
N MET A 1 -90.85 -2.18 -29.57
CA MET A 1 -89.59 -1.70 -28.96
C MET A 1 -89.45 -2.35 -27.59
N MET A 2 -88.58 -3.36 -27.43
CA MET A 2 -87.86 -3.73 -26.20
C MET A 2 -87.19 -5.11 -26.35
N THR A 3 -85.89 -5.03 -26.58
CA THR A 3 -84.78 -5.84 -26.03
C THR A 3 -85.08 -7.21 -25.38
N LYS A 4 -84.46 -8.27 -25.94
CA LYS A 4 -84.16 -9.52 -25.23
C LYS A 4 -82.65 -9.77 -25.18
N LYS A 5 -82.17 -10.07 -23.97
CA LYS A 5 -80.83 -10.50 -23.60
C LYS A 5 -80.47 -11.86 -24.23
N LYS A 6 -79.20 -12.06 -24.57
CA LYS A 6 -78.51 -13.35 -24.52
C LYS A 6 -77.08 -13.16 -23.99
N ASN A 7 -76.71 -14.06 -23.08
CA ASN A 7 -75.44 -14.15 -22.36
C ASN A 7 -74.29 -14.59 -23.28
N LEU A 8 -73.08 -14.11 -23.00
CA LEU A 8 -71.85 -14.77 -23.42
C LEU A 8 -70.87 -14.82 -22.22
N ILE A 9 -70.42 -16.03 -21.91
CA ILE A 9 -69.52 -16.40 -20.82
C ILE A 9 -68.08 -16.11 -21.29
N PHE A 10 -67.31 -15.37 -20.48
CA PHE A 10 -65.87 -15.17 -20.69
C PHE A 10 -65.12 -15.91 -19.59
N GLY A 11 -64.36 -16.94 -19.95
CA GLY A 11 -63.46 -17.66 -19.04
C GLY A 11 -62.13 -16.91 -18.90
N CYS A 12 -61.80 -16.47 -17.69
CA CYS A 12 -60.46 -15.95 -17.37
C CYS A 12 -59.56 -17.10 -16.90
N PHE A 13 -58.54 -17.42 -17.71
CA PHE A 13 -57.36 -18.16 -17.26
C PHE A 13 -56.45 -17.21 -16.47
N ILE A 14 -56.27 -17.45 -15.17
CA ILE A 14 -55.24 -16.81 -14.35
C ILE A 14 -53.99 -17.68 -14.45
N GLY A 15 -53.00 -17.22 -15.21
CA GLY A 15 -51.64 -17.78 -15.15
C GLY A 15 -50.89 -17.13 -13.99
N LEU A 16 -50.55 -17.91 -12.95
CA LEU A 16 -49.55 -17.50 -11.96
C LEU A 16 -48.17 -17.56 -12.63
N LEU A 17 -47.60 -16.38 -12.89
CA LEU A 17 -46.16 -16.23 -13.14
C LEU A 17 -45.45 -16.16 -11.78
N PRO A 18 -44.39 -16.95 -11.54
CA PRO A 18 -43.57 -16.78 -10.36
C PRO A 18 -42.81 -15.46 -10.49
N THR A 19 -43.06 -14.52 -9.60
CA THR A 19 -42.20 -13.34 -9.43
C THR A 19 -40.86 -13.84 -8.91
N LEU A 20 -39.85 -13.88 -9.77
CA LEU A 20 -38.46 -13.87 -9.34
C LEU A 20 -38.25 -12.54 -8.59
N ALA A 21 -38.24 -12.60 -7.26
CA ALA A 21 -37.67 -11.53 -6.46
C ALA A 21 -36.20 -11.42 -6.87
N ALA A 22 -35.82 -10.30 -7.49
CA ALA A 22 -34.42 -9.94 -7.64
C ALA A 22 -33.86 -9.84 -6.22
N GLN A 23 -33.01 -10.79 -5.84
CA GLN A 23 -32.23 -10.71 -4.61
C GLN A 23 -31.27 -9.54 -4.81
N GLU A 24 -31.52 -8.42 -4.12
CA GLU A 24 -30.58 -7.30 -4.09
C GLU A 24 -29.23 -7.86 -3.64
N GLU A 25 -28.16 -7.64 -4.43
CA GLU A 25 -26.83 -8.03 -4.00
C GLU A 25 -26.48 -7.28 -2.71
N PRO A 26 -26.02 -7.99 -1.66
CA PRO A 26 -25.71 -7.34 -0.40
C PRO A 26 -24.61 -6.31 -0.62
N ILE A 27 -24.85 -5.08 -0.16
CA ILE A 27 -23.82 -4.02 -0.14
C ILE A 27 -22.72 -4.50 0.81
N LEU A 28 -21.54 -4.79 0.27
CA LEU A 28 -20.39 -5.19 1.07
C LEU A 28 -19.96 -4.02 1.97
N PRO A 29 -19.60 -4.29 3.23
CA PRO A 29 -19.22 -3.25 4.16
C PRO A 29 -17.91 -2.60 3.73
N MET A 30 -17.81 -1.29 3.92
CA MET A 30 -16.62 -0.50 3.64
C MET A 30 -15.95 -0.05 4.93
N GLU A 31 -14.68 0.35 4.86
CA GLU A 31 -13.93 0.86 6.02
C GLU A 31 -14.67 2.01 6.73
N SER A 32 -15.35 2.88 5.98
CA SER A 32 -16.11 4.02 6.50
C SER A 32 -17.29 3.63 7.39
N ASP A 33 -17.80 2.41 7.27
CA ASP A 33 -18.89 1.90 8.13
C ASP A 33 -18.40 1.64 9.56
N TYR A 34 -17.10 1.42 9.73
CA TYR A 34 -16.44 1.10 11.00
C TYR A 34 -15.61 2.26 11.54
N TYR A 35 -14.99 3.06 10.65
CA TYR A 35 -14.17 4.21 11.01
C TYR A 35 -14.53 5.44 10.17
N SER A 36 -15.25 6.36 10.79
CA SER A 36 -15.69 7.62 10.21
C SER A 36 -14.61 8.69 10.31
N MET A 37 -14.51 9.56 9.29
CA MET A 37 -13.59 10.69 9.29
C MET A 37 -14.36 12.01 9.39
N ILE A 38 -13.93 12.87 10.30
CA ILE A 38 -14.48 14.22 10.49
C ILE A 38 -13.37 15.23 10.19
N THR A 39 -13.58 16.10 9.20
CA THR A 39 -12.62 17.17 8.89
C THR A 39 -12.76 18.32 9.87
N LEU A 40 -11.64 18.73 10.47
CA LEU A 40 -11.54 19.95 11.25
C LEU A 40 -11.23 21.10 10.28
N PRO A 41 -12.14 22.07 10.10
CA PRO A 41 -11.89 23.16 9.17
C PRO A 41 -10.86 24.11 9.75
N ALA A 42 -9.80 24.37 8.98
CA ALA A 42 -8.85 25.43 9.26
C ALA A 42 -9.49 26.81 8.95
N PRO A 43 -9.14 27.87 9.69
CA PRO A 43 -9.54 29.23 9.34
C PRO A 43 -9.03 29.64 7.95
N GLU A 44 -9.74 30.56 7.30
CA GLU A 44 -9.30 31.13 6.04
C GLU A 44 -7.89 31.74 6.16
N GLY A 45 -7.02 31.46 5.18
CA GLY A 45 -5.63 31.93 5.17
C GLY A 45 -4.66 31.11 6.02
N VAL A 46 -5.13 30.17 6.85
CA VAL A 46 -4.27 29.27 7.61
C VAL A 46 -3.94 28.02 6.79
N GLU A 47 -2.72 27.98 6.26
CA GLU A 47 -2.19 26.78 5.61
C GLU A 47 -1.57 25.84 6.65
N LEU A 48 -2.37 24.89 7.16
CA LEU A 48 -1.92 24.05 8.28
C LEU A 48 -0.72 23.17 7.95
N GLU A 49 -0.70 22.53 6.77
CA GLU A 49 0.40 21.65 6.32
C GLU A 49 1.04 20.87 7.49
N VAL A 50 0.23 20.10 8.23
CA VAL A 50 0.56 19.70 9.60
C VAL A 50 1.88 18.96 9.65
N GLY A 51 2.83 19.50 10.42
CA GLY A 51 4.18 18.98 10.63
C GLY A 51 4.37 18.23 11.95
N GLY A 52 3.52 18.51 12.95
CA GLY A 52 3.51 17.90 14.27
C GLY A 52 2.14 18.01 14.91
N LEU A 53 1.75 17.03 15.72
CA LEU A 53 0.52 17.02 16.51
C LEU A 53 0.82 16.63 17.96
N ALA A 54 0.18 17.30 18.90
CA ALA A 54 0.24 16.92 20.31
C ALA A 54 -1.11 17.15 21.00
N THR A 55 -1.53 16.19 21.82
CA THR A 55 -2.74 16.33 22.65
C THR A 55 -2.38 16.96 23.99
N LEU A 56 -3.05 18.07 24.33
CA LEU A 56 -2.82 18.79 25.58
C LEU A 56 -3.60 18.17 26.74
N PRO A 57 -3.19 18.41 28.01
CA PRO A 57 -3.87 17.86 29.19
C PRO A 57 -5.37 18.22 29.26
N ASN A 58 -5.74 19.41 28.78
CA ASN A 58 -7.12 19.89 28.75
C ASN A 58 -7.96 19.34 27.57
N GLY A 59 -7.37 18.52 26.70
CA GLY A 59 -8.03 17.93 25.54
C GLY A 59 -7.96 18.75 24.25
N ASN A 60 -7.40 19.96 24.28
CA ASN A 60 -7.07 20.71 23.07
C ASN A 60 -5.98 19.97 22.27
N ILE A 61 -5.91 20.25 20.96
CA ILE A 61 -4.86 19.72 20.09
C ILE A 61 -3.93 20.85 19.71
N ALA A 62 -2.63 20.66 19.85
CA ALA A 62 -1.63 21.54 19.26
C ALA A 62 -1.22 20.98 17.90
N ALA A 63 -1.08 21.86 16.91
CA ALA A 63 -0.61 21.52 15.57
C ALA A 63 0.50 22.47 15.15
N SER A 64 1.66 21.92 14.80
CA SER A 64 2.70 22.69 14.12
C SER A 64 2.52 22.61 12.61
N THR A 65 2.92 23.67 11.92
CA THR A 65 2.87 23.77 10.46
C THR A 65 4.28 23.64 9.89
N ARG A 66 4.39 23.09 8.67
CA ARG A 66 5.65 23.14 7.92
C ARG A 66 6.10 24.57 7.56
N ARG A 67 5.22 25.56 7.73
CA ARG A 67 5.51 26.98 7.52
C ARG A 67 6.12 27.68 8.74
N GLY A 68 6.26 27.01 9.87
CA GLY A 68 6.95 27.55 11.03
C GLY A 68 6.06 28.09 12.13
N ASP A 69 4.77 27.74 12.12
CA ASP A 69 3.80 28.16 13.13
C ASP A 69 3.41 26.99 14.03
N VAL A 70 2.99 27.31 15.26
CA VAL A 70 2.32 26.37 16.17
C VAL A 70 0.97 26.96 16.56
N TYR A 71 -0.11 26.22 16.34
CA TYR A 71 -1.47 26.58 16.72
C TYR A 71 -1.97 25.70 17.87
N ILE A 72 -2.69 26.31 18.81
CA ILE A 72 -3.56 25.58 19.74
C ILE A 72 -4.96 25.56 19.15
N ILE A 73 -5.49 24.37 18.97
CA ILE A 73 -6.82 24.10 18.43
C ILE A 73 -7.75 23.79 19.60
N GLU A 74 -8.60 24.76 19.90
CA GLU A 74 -9.60 24.71 20.96
C GLU A 74 -10.91 24.15 20.40
N ASN A 75 -11.64 23.39 21.24
CA ASN A 75 -12.82 22.62 20.82
C ASN A 75 -12.56 21.68 19.60
N PRO A 76 -11.49 20.87 19.60
CA PRO A 76 -11.15 20.02 18.46
C PRO A 76 -12.16 18.89 18.21
N TYR A 77 -13.00 18.57 19.21
CA TYR A 77 -14.08 17.58 19.11
C TYR A 77 -15.37 18.14 18.50
N MET A 78 -15.43 19.45 18.23
CA MET A 78 -16.61 20.15 17.70
C MET A 78 -17.88 19.92 18.56
N SER A 79 -17.69 19.93 19.88
CA SER A 79 -18.79 19.74 20.83
C SER A 79 -19.82 20.86 20.69
N GLY A 80 -21.10 20.51 20.83
CA GLY A 80 -22.20 21.47 20.69
C GLY A 80 -22.39 22.04 19.27
N GLY A 81 -21.78 21.42 18.25
CA GLY A 81 -21.91 21.85 16.84
C GLY A 81 -21.12 23.12 16.48
N SER A 82 -20.26 23.58 17.38
CA SER A 82 -19.41 24.76 17.15
C SER A 82 -18.10 24.35 16.45
N GLN A 83 -17.58 25.24 15.61
CA GLN A 83 -16.30 25.06 14.92
C GLN A 83 -15.11 25.14 15.89
N PRO A 84 -13.98 24.50 15.56
CA PRO A 84 -12.74 24.65 16.33
C PRO A 84 -12.20 26.09 16.21
N TYR A 85 -11.54 26.56 17.26
CA TYR A 85 -10.85 27.85 17.27
C TYR A 85 -9.34 27.64 17.25
N TYR A 86 -8.63 28.31 16.35
CA TYR A 86 -7.19 28.20 16.18
C TYR A 86 -6.51 29.44 16.74
N ARG A 87 -5.77 29.28 17.83
CA ARG A 87 -4.97 30.34 18.43
C ARG A 87 -3.51 30.13 18.07
N LEU A 88 -2.88 31.14 17.48
CA LEU A 88 -1.43 31.12 17.21
C LEU A 88 -0.67 31.17 18.54
N PHE A 89 0.15 30.16 18.79
CA PHE A 89 1.01 30.02 19.97
C PHE A 89 2.42 30.50 19.69
N ALA A 90 3.01 30.04 18.58
CA ALA A 90 4.38 30.37 18.17
C ALA A 90 4.48 30.55 16.66
N SER A 91 5.47 31.31 16.19
CA SER A 91 5.72 31.58 14.77
C SER A 91 7.21 31.85 14.52
N GLY A 92 7.64 31.79 13.26
CA GLY A 92 9.02 32.12 12.85
C GLY A 92 10.01 30.96 12.90
N LEU A 93 9.53 29.72 12.99
CA LEU A 93 10.33 28.50 13.11
C LEU A 93 10.61 27.88 11.72
N HIS A 94 11.61 27.01 11.60
CA HIS A 94 12.06 26.50 10.31
C HIS A 94 11.60 25.06 10.02
N GLU A 95 10.46 24.90 9.34
CA GLU A 95 9.95 23.60 8.88
C GLU A 95 9.82 22.58 10.01
N ILE A 96 8.82 22.80 10.87
CA ILE A 96 8.59 21.99 12.06
C ILE A 96 8.08 20.62 11.62
N LEU A 97 8.76 19.54 12.01
CA LEU A 97 8.42 18.17 11.62
C LEU A 97 8.33 17.22 12.82
N GLY A 98 7.64 17.70 13.84
CA GLY A 98 7.16 16.96 14.99
C GLY A 98 6.91 17.92 16.14
N LEU A 99 6.12 17.50 17.12
CA LEU A 99 5.69 18.34 18.22
C LEU A 99 5.38 17.44 19.41
N ALA A 100 6.07 17.66 20.53
CA ALA A 100 5.78 17.00 21.79
C ALA A 100 5.43 18.06 22.83
N TYR A 101 4.47 17.76 23.70
CA TYR A 101 4.12 18.62 24.84
C TYR A 101 4.47 17.94 26.14
N ARG A 102 5.25 18.60 26.99
CA ARG A 102 5.69 18.06 28.27
C ARG A 102 6.02 19.18 29.25
N ASP A 103 5.61 18.99 30.51
CA ASP A 103 5.99 19.87 31.63
C ASP A 103 5.72 21.36 31.35
N GLY A 104 4.58 21.67 30.70
CA GLY A 104 4.18 23.03 30.37
C GLY A 104 4.81 23.61 29.10
N ALA A 105 5.74 22.90 28.47
CA ALA A 105 6.49 23.36 27.29
C ALA A 105 6.22 22.48 26.06
N PHE A 106 6.42 23.06 24.88
CA PHE A 106 6.53 22.28 23.65
C PHE A 106 7.98 22.02 23.31
N PHE A 107 8.27 20.82 22.81
CA PHE A 107 9.53 20.46 22.19
C PHE A 107 9.28 20.09 20.73
N MET A 108 10.11 20.57 19.83
CA MET A 108 9.93 20.34 18.40
C MET A 108 11.27 20.25 17.68
N ALA A 109 11.34 19.41 16.64
CA ALA A 109 12.46 19.44 15.72
C ALA A 109 12.13 20.39 14.57
N GLN A 110 13.00 21.39 14.40
CA GLN A 110 13.13 22.15 13.17
C GLN A 110 14.38 21.71 12.42
N ARG A 111 14.57 22.23 11.20
CA ARG A 111 15.58 21.72 10.27
C ARG A 111 17.01 21.58 10.84
N GLY A 112 17.42 22.49 11.73
CA GLY A 112 18.77 22.50 12.32
C GLY A 112 18.84 22.35 13.84
N GLU A 113 17.72 22.26 14.56
CA GLU A 113 17.75 22.18 16.02
C GLU A 113 16.50 21.57 16.64
N LEU A 114 16.67 21.09 17.87
CA LEU A 114 15.60 20.77 18.81
C LEU A 114 15.32 22.04 19.63
N THR A 115 14.10 22.56 19.52
CA THR A 115 13.70 23.81 20.16
C THR A 115 12.63 23.54 21.21
N LYS A 116 12.76 24.20 22.36
CA LYS A 116 11.76 24.25 23.41
C LYS A 116 11.03 25.59 23.37
N LEU A 117 9.71 25.55 23.43
CA LEU A 117 8.83 26.72 23.44
C LEU A 117 8.09 26.79 24.78
N VAL A 118 8.10 27.96 25.43
CA VAL A 118 7.48 28.17 26.74
C VAL A 118 6.64 29.45 26.72
N ASP A 119 5.44 29.35 27.29
CA ASP A 119 4.61 30.48 27.69
C ASP A 119 4.95 30.82 29.14
N GLU A 120 5.74 31.87 29.35
CA GLU A 120 6.26 32.23 30.67
C GLU A 120 5.26 33.06 31.46
N ASN A 121 4.39 33.78 30.76
CA ASN A 121 3.48 34.76 31.34
C ASN A 121 2.01 34.28 31.44
N GLY A 122 1.67 33.15 30.79
CA GLY A 122 0.36 32.51 30.79
C GLY A 122 -0.67 33.15 29.86
N ASP A 123 -0.26 33.95 28.88
CA ASP A 123 -1.14 34.63 27.91
C ASP A 123 -1.57 33.72 26.73
N GLY A 124 -1.05 32.49 26.69
CA GLY A 124 -1.30 31.53 25.64
C GLY A 124 -0.40 31.71 24.42
N ARG A 125 0.76 32.35 24.54
CA ARG A 125 1.77 32.47 23.47
C ARG A 125 3.15 32.07 23.98
N ALA A 126 4.01 31.63 23.08
CA ALA A 126 5.39 31.36 23.42
C ALA A 126 6.16 32.69 23.61
N ASP A 127 6.69 32.90 24.80
CA ASP A 127 7.61 33.98 25.14
C ASP A 127 9.08 33.57 24.89
N LEU A 128 9.40 32.31 25.18
CA LEU A 128 10.74 31.76 25.10
C LEU A 128 10.87 30.74 23.97
N TYR A 129 11.94 30.90 23.18
CA TYR A 129 12.41 29.98 22.15
C TYR A 129 13.82 29.56 22.55
N GLU A 130 13.94 28.38 23.17
CA GLU A 130 15.20 27.88 23.71
C GLU A 130 15.73 26.75 22.83
N THR A 131 16.91 26.93 22.23
CA THR A 131 17.62 25.85 21.55
C THR A 131 18.11 24.85 22.59
N VAL A 132 17.58 23.63 22.58
CA VAL A 132 18.04 22.53 23.44
C VAL A 132 19.34 21.95 22.88
N TYR A 133 19.38 21.71 21.56
CA TYR A 133 20.58 21.26 20.86
C TYR A 133 20.47 21.59 19.37
N ALA A 134 21.58 22.01 18.75
CA ALA A 134 21.67 22.33 17.33
C ALA A 134 22.64 21.40 16.60
N TRP A 135 22.31 21.05 15.36
CA TRP A 135 23.11 20.20 14.47
C TRP A 135 23.29 20.85 13.09
N PRO A 136 24.35 20.48 12.34
CA PRO A 136 24.65 21.15 11.08
C PRO A 136 23.58 20.90 9.99
N ILE A 137 23.46 21.88 9.09
CA ILE A 137 22.68 21.82 7.85
C ILE A 137 23.61 22.12 6.68
N SER A 138 23.48 21.39 5.57
CA SER A 138 24.17 21.72 4.32
C SER A 138 23.39 22.75 3.49
N GLY A 139 22.15 23.07 3.88
CA GLY A 139 21.21 23.87 3.11
C GLY A 139 20.47 23.08 2.02
N HIS A 140 20.66 21.76 1.92
CA HIS A 140 20.03 20.96 0.89
C HIS A 140 18.54 20.71 1.21
N TYR A 141 17.67 20.80 0.20
CA TYR A 141 16.21 20.72 0.37
C TYR A 141 15.73 19.47 1.10
N HIS A 142 16.35 18.31 0.87
CA HIS A 142 15.91 17.03 1.46
C HIS A 142 16.40 16.79 2.90
N GLU A 143 17.16 17.69 3.51
CA GLU A 143 17.66 17.51 4.89
C GLU A 143 16.60 17.85 5.96
N TYR A 144 15.50 17.10 5.96
CA TYR A 144 14.47 17.16 7.00
C TYR A 144 14.99 16.63 8.34
N SER A 145 14.36 17.07 9.43
CA SER A 145 14.60 16.57 10.79
C SER A 145 13.26 16.19 11.41
N PHE A 146 13.06 14.94 11.78
CA PHE A 146 11.77 14.46 12.29
C PHE A 146 11.80 14.26 13.80
N GLY A 147 10.69 14.59 14.47
CA GLY A 147 10.49 14.44 15.91
C GLY A 147 10.32 15.76 16.67
N PRO A 148 10.54 15.77 18.00
CA PRO A 148 11.02 14.64 18.79
C PRO A 148 9.92 13.64 19.10
N VAL A 149 10.33 12.40 19.40
CA VAL A 149 9.55 11.51 20.29
C VAL A 149 10.24 11.43 21.64
N VAL A 150 9.46 11.44 22.71
CA VAL A 150 9.96 11.56 24.09
C VAL A 150 10.02 10.17 24.71
N ALA A 151 11.18 9.79 25.21
CA ALA A 151 11.39 8.58 25.99
C ALA A 151 10.97 8.77 27.46
N GLU A 152 10.83 7.67 28.20
CA GLU A 152 10.39 7.69 29.60
C GLU A 152 11.32 8.51 30.51
N ASP A 153 12.62 8.46 30.25
CA ASP A 153 13.64 9.24 30.98
C ASP A 153 13.67 10.73 30.61
N GLY A 154 12.78 11.18 29.73
CA GLY A 154 12.69 12.55 29.23
C GLY A 154 13.66 12.86 28.09
N SER A 155 14.55 11.93 27.71
CA SER A 155 15.35 12.10 26.49
C SER A 155 14.47 12.10 25.25
N MET A 156 14.94 12.75 24.20
CA MET A 156 14.20 13.00 22.98
C MET A 156 14.95 12.40 21.79
N PHE A 157 14.26 11.59 21.00
CA PHE A 157 14.81 11.08 19.75
C PHE A 157 14.42 11.98 18.58
N VAL A 158 15.41 12.33 17.77
CA VAL A 158 15.25 13.07 16.52
C VAL A 158 15.99 12.30 15.42
N THR A 159 15.39 12.21 14.23
CA THR A 159 16.03 11.56 13.08
C THR A 159 16.34 12.57 11.98
N GLY A 160 17.53 12.46 11.38
CA GLY A 160 17.97 13.29 10.26
C GLY A 160 17.79 12.58 8.93
N ASN A 161 17.11 13.21 7.98
CA ASN A 161 16.97 12.72 6.60
C ASN A 161 18.29 12.88 5.82
N VAL A 162 18.53 12.01 4.83
CA VAL A 162 19.65 12.20 3.90
C VAL A 162 19.36 13.32 2.89
N ALA A 163 20.43 13.96 2.38
CA ALA A 163 20.38 14.78 1.19
C ALA A 163 20.39 13.92 -0.09
N PHE A 164 20.26 14.53 -1.26
CA PHE A 164 20.41 13.87 -2.56
C PHE A 164 21.42 14.69 -3.39
N GLY A 165 22.24 14.02 -4.20
CA GLY A 165 23.30 14.69 -4.97
C GLY A 165 22.75 15.68 -6.02
N ASP A 166 23.53 16.70 -6.39
CA ASP A 166 23.13 17.60 -7.48
C ASP A 166 23.36 16.94 -8.86
N VAL A 167 24.43 16.12 -8.96
CA VAL A 167 24.77 15.32 -10.15
C VAL A 167 24.18 13.91 -10.03
N GLU A 168 24.40 13.25 -8.91
CA GLU A 168 23.83 11.93 -8.57
C GLU A 168 22.50 12.10 -7.80
N TRP A 169 21.51 12.71 -8.43
CA TRP A 169 20.21 13.04 -7.81
C TRP A 169 19.44 11.83 -7.26
N TRP A 170 19.81 10.62 -7.68
CA TRP A 170 19.22 9.35 -7.25
C TRP A 170 19.89 8.75 -6.00
N ARG A 171 21.00 9.31 -5.52
CA ARG A 171 21.79 8.76 -4.41
C ARG A 171 21.64 9.61 -3.15
N GLY A 172 21.29 8.97 -2.05
CA GLY A 172 21.25 9.58 -0.73
C GLY A 172 22.65 9.93 -0.21
N GLU A 173 22.79 11.10 0.41
CA GLU A 173 24.06 11.63 0.90
C GLU A 173 23.94 12.18 2.31
N SER A 174 24.89 11.85 3.17
CA SER A 174 25.06 12.52 4.46
C SER A 174 26.06 13.68 4.29
N ARG A 175 25.57 14.84 3.82
CA ARG A 175 26.45 15.97 3.42
C ARG A 175 27.17 16.62 4.60
N VAL A 176 26.51 16.67 5.76
CA VAL A 176 27.02 17.12 7.05
C VAL A 176 26.75 16.05 8.12
N PRO A 177 27.44 16.09 9.29
CA PRO A 177 27.22 15.14 10.37
C PRO A 177 25.73 14.97 10.73
N TRP A 178 25.39 13.75 11.13
CA TRP A 178 24.07 13.37 11.67
C TRP A 178 22.89 13.34 10.68
N ARG A 179 23.14 13.48 9.38
CA ARG A 179 22.15 13.17 8.32
C ARG A 179 22.14 11.69 8.00
N GLY A 180 20.98 11.06 7.96
CA GLY A 180 20.84 9.59 7.94
C GLY A 180 21.11 8.94 9.31
N TRP A 181 20.96 9.69 10.40
CA TRP A 181 21.20 9.24 11.78
C TRP A 181 19.98 9.45 12.67
N THR A 182 19.91 8.64 13.73
CA THR A 182 19.11 8.89 14.92
C THR A 182 19.99 9.56 15.97
N MET A 183 19.50 10.65 16.56
CA MET A 183 20.12 11.35 17.69
C MET A 183 19.24 11.18 18.91
N ARG A 184 19.84 10.90 20.06
CA ARG A 184 19.18 10.95 21.37
C ARG A 184 19.67 12.18 22.11
N ILE A 185 18.75 13.08 22.46
CA ILE A 185 19.07 14.37 23.08
C ILE A 185 18.47 14.39 24.48
N SER A 186 19.30 14.57 25.50
CA SER A 186 18.82 14.70 26.88
C SER A 186 18.17 16.06 27.13
N PRO A 187 17.32 16.19 28.18
CA PRO A 187 16.71 17.47 28.53
C PRO A 187 17.71 18.61 28.81
N ASP A 188 18.93 18.28 29.25
CA ASP A 188 20.01 19.25 29.50
C ASP A 188 20.83 19.60 28.24
N GLY A 189 20.38 19.17 27.06
CA GLY A 189 20.98 19.57 25.78
C GLY A 189 22.20 18.77 25.35
N LYS A 190 22.47 17.60 25.96
CA LYS A 190 23.53 16.70 25.46
C LYS A 190 22.97 15.80 24.38
N MET A 191 23.63 15.78 23.23
CA MET A 191 23.29 14.90 22.12
C MET A 191 24.23 13.70 22.07
N GLU A 192 23.65 12.52 21.90
CA GLU A 192 24.32 11.26 21.63
C GLU A 192 23.90 10.75 20.25
N PRO A 193 24.85 10.50 19.32
CA PRO A 193 24.53 9.76 18.11
C PRO A 193 24.16 8.33 18.50
N TYR A 194 22.97 7.89 18.10
CA TYR A 194 22.37 6.66 18.61
C TYR A 194 22.50 5.50 17.62
N ALA A 195 22.10 5.72 16.36
CA ALA A 195 22.11 4.71 15.30
C ALA A 195 22.19 5.40 13.92
N THR A 196 22.63 4.67 12.89
CA THR A 196 22.67 5.16 11.50
C THR A 196 22.06 4.15 10.54
N GLY A 197 22.02 4.45 9.24
CA GLY A 197 21.35 3.60 8.26
C GLY A 197 19.99 4.11 7.80
N MET A 198 19.60 5.31 8.23
CA MET A 198 18.32 5.90 7.85
C MET A 198 18.41 6.52 6.47
N ARG A 199 17.40 6.30 5.62
CA ARG A 199 17.24 7.08 4.38
C ARG A 199 16.29 8.25 4.59
N SER A 200 15.01 7.95 4.78
CA SER A 200 13.95 8.95 4.95
C SER A 200 13.04 8.58 6.12
N PRO A 201 13.52 8.76 7.37
CA PRO A 201 12.89 8.26 8.58
C PRO A 201 11.76 9.18 9.09
N CYS A 202 10.75 9.42 8.26
CA CYS A 202 9.62 10.31 8.57
C CYS A 202 8.73 9.78 9.71
N GLY A 203 8.61 8.45 9.80
CA GLY A 203 7.89 7.77 10.86
C GLY A 203 8.82 7.45 12.01
N ILE A 204 8.56 8.01 13.17
CA ILE A 204 9.23 7.64 14.43
C ILE A 204 8.16 7.48 15.51
N GLY A 205 8.44 6.66 16.52
CA GLY A 205 7.53 6.40 17.63
C GLY A 205 8.22 5.67 18.77
N MET A 206 7.63 5.78 19.96
CA MET A 206 7.98 4.93 21.09
C MET A 206 6.95 3.80 21.17
N VAL A 207 7.43 2.56 21.26
CA VAL A 207 6.59 1.36 21.43
C VAL A 207 7.16 0.59 22.63
N ASP A 208 6.34 0.37 23.66
CA ASP A 208 6.76 -0.29 24.91
C ASP A 208 8.07 0.29 25.49
N GLY A 209 8.17 1.63 25.52
CA GLY A 209 9.34 2.35 26.01
C GLY A 209 10.59 2.27 25.11
N GLN A 210 10.51 1.62 23.95
CA GLN A 210 11.61 1.44 23.00
C GLN A 210 11.42 2.29 21.74
N PHE A 211 12.54 2.71 21.13
CA PHE A 211 12.51 3.56 19.95
C PHE A 211 12.31 2.72 18.67
N PHE A 212 11.33 3.12 17.88
CA PHE A 212 11.05 2.56 16.57
C PHE A 212 11.04 3.64 15.50
N TYR A 213 11.37 3.26 14.28
CA TYR A 213 11.18 4.10 13.12
C TYR A 213 10.61 3.32 11.93
N ALA A 214 9.98 4.06 11.01
CA ALA A 214 9.51 3.58 9.73
C ALA A 214 10.25 4.31 8.60
N ASP A 215 10.92 3.55 7.73
CA ASP A 215 11.65 4.12 6.58
C ASP A 215 10.77 4.23 5.33
N ASN A 216 11.12 5.16 4.45
CA ASN A 216 10.56 5.23 3.12
C ASN A 216 11.46 4.53 2.11
N GLN A 217 10.83 3.77 1.22
CA GLN A 217 11.48 3.12 0.09
C GLN A 217 12.32 4.11 -0.74
N GLY A 218 13.47 3.65 -1.23
CA GLY A 218 14.33 4.38 -2.15
C GLY A 218 15.64 3.67 -2.42
N ASP A 219 16.72 4.40 -2.71
CA ASP A 219 18.04 3.78 -2.89
C ASP A 219 18.45 3.01 -1.63
N TRP A 220 19.00 1.81 -1.78
CA TRP A 220 19.33 0.85 -0.71
C TRP A 220 18.13 0.30 0.08
N MET A 221 17.03 1.06 0.18
CA MET A 221 15.82 0.68 0.90
C MET A 221 14.78 0.12 -0.08
N GLY A 222 14.80 -1.21 -0.26
CA GLY A 222 13.93 -1.89 -1.22
C GLY A 222 12.42 -1.66 -1.00
N SER A 223 12.02 -1.48 0.26
CA SER A 223 10.65 -1.19 0.66
C SER A 223 10.61 -0.42 1.97
N GLY A 224 9.41 0.02 2.39
CA GLY A 224 9.22 0.57 3.73
C GLY A 224 9.21 -0.54 4.78
N GLY A 225 9.41 -0.18 6.04
CA GLY A 225 9.38 -1.14 7.13
C GLY A 225 9.46 -0.48 8.49
N LEU A 226 8.86 -1.13 9.49
CA LEU A 226 8.98 -0.81 10.91
C LEU A 226 10.24 -1.49 11.47
N VAL A 227 11.11 -0.72 12.10
CA VAL A 227 12.39 -1.18 12.65
C VAL A 227 12.48 -0.78 14.11
N HIS A 228 12.73 -1.76 14.99
CA HIS A 228 13.17 -1.51 16.36
C HIS A 228 14.63 -1.08 16.32
N VAL A 229 15.02 0.02 16.99
CA VAL A 229 16.37 0.56 16.89
C VAL A 229 17.02 0.64 18.27
N GLU A 230 18.17 0.01 18.38
CA GLU A 230 19.04 0.05 19.55
C GLU A 230 20.30 0.87 19.27
N LYS A 231 20.97 1.30 20.33
CA LYS A 231 22.20 2.08 20.21
C LYS A 231 23.27 1.24 19.49
N GLY A 232 23.88 1.80 18.45
CA GLY A 232 24.88 1.13 17.62
C GLY A 232 24.33 0.37 16.42
N ASP A 233 23.01 0.36 16.22
CA ASP A 233 22.40 -0.30 15.05
C ASP A 233 22.70 0.45 13.74
N PHE A 234 22.86 -0.32 12.66
CA PHE A 234 22.85 0.10 11.26
C PHE A 234 21.59 -0.43 10.56
N THR A 235 20.70 0.46 10.14
CA THR A 235 19.36 0.08 9.64
C THR A 235 19.26 -0.06 8.12
N GLY A 236 20.37 0.08 7.38
CA GLY A 236 20.47 -0.35 5.98
C GLY A 236 21.02 0.68 4.99
N HIS A 237 20.78 1.99 5.16
CA HIS A 237 21.23 2.99 4.18
C HIS A 237 22.68 3.47 4.45
N PRO A 238 23.64 3.27 3.53
CA PRO A 238 25.06 3.46 3.84
C PRO A 238 25.52 4.91 3.96
N ALA A 239 24.75 5.90 3.51
CA ALA A 239 25.20 7.30 3.48
C ALA A 239 25.63 7.84 4.85
N GLY A 240 24.95 7.43 5.93
CA GLY A 240 25.27 7.89 7.29
C GLY A 240 26.62 7.38 7.81
N LEU A 241 27.12 6.24 7.30
CA LEU A 241 28.41 5.65 7.68
C LEU A 241 29.60 6.56 7.36
N ARG A 242 29.42 7.59 6.51
CA ARG A 242 30.40 8.65 6.29
C ARG A 242 30.93 9.26 7.59
N TRP A 243 30.10 9.31 8.64
CA TRP A 243 30.42 9.92 9.92
C TRP A 243 30.64 8.90 11.05
N ALA A 244 30.63 7.60 10.74
CA ALA A 244 30.78 6.55 11.76
C ALA A 244 32.19 6.50 12.38
N SER A 245 33.18 7.16 11.77
CA SER A 245 34.54 7.27 12.30
C SER A 245 34.74 8.42 13.30
N LEU A 246 33.72 9.26 13.53
CA LEU A 246 33.78 10.31 14.54
C LEU A 246 33.86 9.70 15.95
N PRO A 247 34.63 10.28 16.89
CA PRO A 247 34.85 9.71 18.22
C PRO A 247 33.59 9.38 19.03
N GLU A 248 32.51 10.11 18.80
CA GLU A 248 31.22 9.97 19.46
C GLU A 248 30.34 8.86 18.87
N SER A 249 30.64 8.36 17.66
CA SER A 249 29.88 7.31 16.99
C SER A 249 29.89 6.01 17.80
N PRO A 250 28.72 5.37 18.03
CA PRO A 250 28.67 4.04 18.64
C PRO A 250 28.94 2.90 17.65
N LEU A 251 29.08 3.20 16.35
CA LEU A 251 29.31 2.20 15.30
C LEU A 251 30.78 2.11 14.89
N SER A 252 31.20 0.91 14.52
CA SER A 252 32.52 0.65 13.92
C SER A 252 32.47 0.38 12.41
N LEU A 253 31.27 0.09 11.90
CA LEU A 253 30.98 -0.17 10.49
C LEU A 253 31.42 0.97 9.57
N LYS A 254 31.99 0.62 8.42
CA LYS A 254 32.42 1.57 7.39
C LYS A 254 31.59 1.43 6.11
N VAL A 255 31.60 2.47 5.28
CA VAL A 255 30.92 2.46 3.97
C VAL A 255 31.42 1.28 3.12
N GLU A 256 32.72 1.01 3.18
CA GLU A 256 33.37 -0.07 2.43
C GLU A 256 32.87 -1.46 2.82
N ASP A 257 32.49 -1.68 4.09
CA ASP A 257 32.00 -2.97 4.56
C ASP A 257 30.70 -3.38 3.87
N ILE A 258 29.88 -2.39 3.49
CA ILE A 258 28.66 -2.57 2.71
C ILE A 258 28.97 -2.67 1.21
N TYR A 259 29.74 -1.72 0.68
CA TYR A 259 29.99 -1.59 -0.76
C TYR A 259 30.82 -2.75 -1.33
N TYR A 260 31.70 -3.38 -0.56
CA TYR A 260 32.45 -4.56 -1.02
C TYR A 260 31.58 -5.82 -1.10
N ARG A 261 30.52 -5.89 -0.30
CA ARG A 261 29.56 -7.01 -0.31
C ARG A 261 28.47 -6.82 -1.36
N VAL A 262 28.10 -5.57 -1.62
CA VAL A 262 27.05 -5.20 -2.57
C VAL A 262 27.65 -4.25 -3.60
N ASN A 263 27.85 -4.76 -4.83
CA ASN A 263 28.40 -3.96 -5.92
C ASN A 263 27.48 -2.76 -6.19
N PRO A 264 27.92 -1.52 -5.90
CA PRO A 264 27.06 -0.35 -5.93
C PRO A 264 26.77 0.14 -7.37
N ARG A 265 27.14 -0.64 -8.40
CA ARG A 265 26.97 -0.29 -9.83
C ARG A 265 27.52 1.10 -10.18
N LEU A 266 28.50 1.57 -9.41
CA LEU A 266 29.16 2.85 -9.63
C LEU A 266 30.12 2.73 -10.83
N THR A 267 30.23 3.79 -11.61
CA THR A 267 31.15 3.85 -12.74
C THR A 267 32.61 3.86 -12.27
N ARG A 268 33.49 3.41 -13.17
CA ARG A 268 34.94 3.30 -12.89
C ARG A 268 35.61 4.68 -12.88
N PRO A 269 36.81 4.83 -12.27
CA PRO A 269 37.54 6.08 -12.30
C PRO A 269 37.70 6.62 -13.73
N GLY A 270 37.19 7.84 -13.98
CA GLY A 270 37.23 8.50 -15.30
C GLY A 270 35.93 8.49 -16.10
N GLU A 271 34.89 7.79 -15.64
CA GLU A 271 33.56 7.77 -16.26
C GLU A 271 32.54 8.61 -15.48
N SER A 272 31.56 9.21 -16.17
CA SER A 272 30.47 9.95 -15.51
C SER A 272 29.58 9.01 -14.71
N PRO A 273 29.11 9.37 -13.49
CA PRO A 273 28.19 8.54 -12.72
C PRO A 273 26.92 8.23 -13.50
N VAL A 274 26.51 6.95 -13.52
CA VAL A 274 25.25 6.50 -14.13
C VAL A 274 24.31 6.04 -13.03
N LYS A 275 23.03 6.39 -13.16
CA LYS A 275 21.99 5.92 -12.23
C LYS A 275 21.93 4.40 -12.24
N PRO A 276 22.05 3.73 -11.07
CA PRO A 276 21.86 2.29 -10.97
C PRO A 276 20.46 1.89 -11.43
N GLU A 277 20.39 0.87 -12.28
CA GLU A 277 19.14 0.25 -12.72
C GLU A 277 19.01 -1.18 -12.15
N ASN A 278 17.77 -1.63 -11.96
CA ASN A 278 17.49 -3.00 -11.53
C ASN A 278 17.81 -3.97 -12.67
N ILE A 279 18.68 -4.95 -12.41
CA ILE A 279 18.96 -6.04 -13.34
C ILE A 279 18.08 -7.22 -12.93
N GLU A 280 17.13 -7.63 -13.78
CA GLU A 280 16.11 -8.62 -13.42
C GLU A 280 16.72 -9.95 -12.98
N ASP A 281 17.61 -10.53 -13.81
CA ASP A 281 18.18 -11.87 -13.62
C ASP A 281 19.42 -11.93 -12.72
N GLU A 282 19.73 -10.88 -11.97
CA GLU A 282 20.86 -10.92 -11.04
C GLU A 282 20.53 -11.74 -9.79
N ALA A 283 21.53 -12.46 -9.27
CA ALA A 283 21.42 -13.10 -7.97
C ALA A 283 21.18 -12.01 -6.90
N PRO A 284 20.03 -12.00 -6.21
CA PRO A 284 19.71 -10.95 -5.26
C PRO A 284 20.51 -11.14 -3.98
N THR A 285 21.04 -10.06 -3.44
CA THR A 285 21.60 -10.02 -2.08
C THR A 285 20.57 -9.38 -1.16
N PRO A 286 19.82 -10.14 -0.33
CA PRO A 286 18.92 -9.57 0.67
C PRO A 286 19.71 -9.06 1.89
N LEU A 287 19.18 -8.06 2.59
CA LEU A 287 19.84 -7.44 3.75
C LEU A 287 20.17 -8.44 4.86
N PHE A 288 19.32 -9.45 5.08
CA PHE A 288 19.55 -10.44 6.13
C PHE A 288 20.82 -11.27 5.92
N GLN A 289 21.27 -11.48 4.68
CA GLN A 289 22.53 -12.19 4.42
C GLN A 289 23.73 -11.37 4.90
N LEU A 290 23.69 -10.03 4.76
CA LEU A 290 24.75 -9.20 5.32
C LEU A 290 24.70 -9.20 6.85
N ALA A 291 23.52 -9.24 7.45
CA ALA A 291 23.36 -9.27 8.91
C ALA A 291 23.92 -10.54 9.56
N GLU A 292 24.09 -11.63 8.81
CA GLU A 292 24.78 -12.84 9.29
C GLU A 292 26.29 -12.62 9.50
N GLU A 293 26.89 -11.68 8.76
CA GLU A 293 28.32 -11.35 8.84
C GLU A 293 28.59 -10.05 9.60
N LEU A 294 27.63 -9.13 9.62
CA LEU A 294 27.74 -7.78 10.17
C LEU A 294 26.69 -7.61 11.28
N PRO A 295 27.05 -7.86 12.55
CA PRO A 295 26.08 -7.89 13.65
C PRO A 295 25.48 -6.52 13.99
N GLU A 296 26.10 -5.42 13.53
CA GLU A 296 25.54 -4.08 13.64
C GLU A 296 24.28 -3.90 12.75
N ILE A 297 24.04 -4.77 11.76
CA ILE A 297 22.88 -4.64 10.86
C ILE A 297 21.59 -5.02 11.58
N LYS A 298 20.66 -4.05 11.64
CA LYS A 298 19.31 -4.26 12.14
C LYS A 298 18.34 -4.56 11.01
N LEU A 299 17.60 -5.67 11.14
CA LEU A 299 16.55 -6.03 10.19
C LEU A 299 15.21 -5.39 10.58
N PRO A 300 14.35 -5.05 9.61
CA PRO A 300 12.99 -4.63 9.92
C PRO A 300 12.24 -5.69 10.72
N ALA A 301 11.56 -5.25 11.77
CA ALA A 301 10.62 -6.09 12.51
C ALA A 301 9.44 -6.46 11.62
N VAL A 302 8.92 -5.49 10.86
CA VAL A 302 7.81 -5.69 9.92
C VAL A 302 8.08 -4.91 8.64
N TRP A 303 8.18 -5.61 7.51
CA TRP A 303 8.20 -4.98 6.19
C TRP A 303 6.80 -4.49 5.78
N LEU A 304 6.76 -3.35 5.10
CA LEU A 304 5.56 -2.73 4.57
C LEU A 304 5.66 -2.71 3.03
N PRO A 305 5.04 -3.69 2.33
CA PRO A 305 5.24 -3.84 0.90
C PRO A 305 4.86 -2.61 0.10
N HIS A 306 5.85 -2.08 -0.63
CA HIS A 306 5.74 -0.83 -1.38
C HIS A 306 4.61 -0.86 -2.41
N GLY A 307 3.84 0.22 -2.47
CA GLY A 307 2.69 0.36 -3.36
C GLY A 307 1.44 -0.38 -2.86
N ILE A 308 1.56 -1.24 -1.84
CA ILE A 308 0.45 -1.98 -1.25
C ILE A 308 0.14 -1.47 0.16
N LEU A 309 1.13 -1.43 1.05
CA LEU A 309 1.01 -0.94 2.43
C LEU A 309 1.78 0.36 2.63
N GLY A 310 1.72 1.24 1.63
CA GLY A 310 2.36 2.55 1.65
C GLY A 310 3.45 2.72 0.59
N ILE A 311 3.81 3.98 0.37
CA ILE A 311 4.95 4.40 -0.45
C ILE A 311 5.86 5.41 0.29
N SER A 312 5.32 6.10 1.29
CA SER A 312 6.01 7.07 2.13
C SER A 312 5.39 7.03 3.53
N THR A 313 5.83 6.04 4.30
CA THR A 313 5.46 5.83 5.70
C THR A 313 5.77 7.05 6.56
N SER A 314 4.91 7.32 7.53
CA SER A 314 4.99 8.45 8.45
C SER A 314 4.76 7.97 9.88
N GLU A 315 4.29 8.84 10.78
CA GLU A 315 4.27 8.63 12.24
C GLU A 315 3.75 7.24 12.66
N ILE A 316 4.37 6.70 13.71
CA ILE A 316 3.98 5.44 14.36
C ILE A 316 3.26 5.80 15.65
N THR A 317 2.10 5.20 15.89
CA THR A 317 1.38 5.34 17.16
C THR A 317 0.81 4.00 17.62
N THR A 318 0.82 3.75 18.93
CA THR A 318 0.26 2.54 19.53
C THR A 318 -1.18 2.80 19.95
N ASP A 319 -2.09 1.84 19.72
CA ASP A 319 -3.44 1.87 20.27
C ASP A 319 -3.42 1.58 21.78
N GLU A 320 -3.33 2.65 22.57
CA GLU A 320 -3.39 2.61 24.03
C GLU A 320 -4.80 2.96 24.56
N THR A 321 -5.82 2.89 23.70
CA THR A 321 -7.18 3.34 24.03
C THR A 321 -8.02 2.32 24.79
N ASP A 322 -7.46 1.14 25.10
CA ASP A 322 -8.11 0.05 25.82
C ASP A 322 -9.50 -0.32 25.30
N GLY A 323 -9.64 -0.34 23.97
CA GLY A 323 -10.83 -0.75 23.24
C GLY A 323 -11.73 0.42 22.82
N ALA A 324 -11.44 1.65 23.22
CA ALA A 324 -12.21 2.82 22.78
C ALA A 324 -12.05 3.11 21.28
N PHE A 325 -10.97 2.63 20.66
CA PHE A 325 -10.72 2.70 19.22
C PHE A 325 -10.93 1.38 18.48
N GLY A 326 -11.79 0.50 19.02
CA GLY A 326 -12.14 -0.77 18.39
C GLY A 326 -11.25 -1.94 18.85
N PRO A 327 -11.20 -3.04 18.08
CA PRO A 327 -10.72 -4.33 18.59
C PRO A 327 -9.19 -4.52 18.55
N PHE A 328 -8.42 -3.44 18.32
CA PHE A 328 -7.00 -3.51 17.96
C PHE A 328 -6.05 -2.97 19.04
N SER A 329 -6.50 -2.89 20.29
CA SER A 329 -5.68 -2.38 21.40
C SER A 329 -4.34 -3.11 21.52
N GLY A 330 -3.28 -2.32 21.76
CA GLY A 330 -1.88 -2.74 21.77
C GLY A 330 -1.25 -2.89 20.39
N GLN A 331 -1.99 -2.73 19.29
CA GLN A 331 -1.41 -2.74 17.94
C GLN A 331 -0.94 -1.35 17.52
N LEU A 332 -0.11 -1.32 16.48
CA LEU A 332 0.45 -0.08 15.96
C LEU A 332 -0.34 0.40 14.74
N PHE A 333 -0.43 1.72 14.60
CA PHE A 333 -0.88 2.41 13.41
C PHE A 333 0.28 3.21 12.81
N ILE A 334 0.49 3.06 11.52
CA ILE A 334 1.54 3.74 10.76
C ILE A 334 0.87 4.55 9.67
N GLY A 335 1.11 5.86 9.65
CA GLY A 335 0.61 6.72 8.59
C GLY A 335 1.35 6.50 7.27
N ASP A 336 0.72 6.87 6.16
CA ASP A 336 1.37 6.95 4.86
C ASP A 336 0.99 8.25 4.14
N GLN A 337 2.01 9.04 3.81
CA GLN A 337 1.86 10.33 3.17
C GLN A 337 1.45 10.15 1.71
N GLY A 338 2.07 9.24 0.97
CA GLY A 338 1.87 9.16 -0.48
C GLY A 338 0.53 8.54 -0.90
N GLN A 339 0.04 7.54 -0.17
CA GLN A 339 -1.23 6.85 -0.41
C GLN A 339 -2.39 7.40 0.42
N SER A 340 -2.14 8.37 1.31
CA SER A 340 -3.17 9.01 2.15
C SER A 340 -3.97 7.98 2.95
N LYS A 341 -3.26 7.17 3.73
CA LYS A 341 -3.84 6.07 4.50
C LYS A 341 -3.13 5.80 5.81
N ILE A 342 -3.74 4.94 6.61
CA ILE A 342 -3.16 4.34 7.80
C ILE A 342 -3.06 2.84 7.59
N ILE A 343 -1.93 2.27 8.00
CA ILE A 343 -1.61 0.84 8.02
C ILE A 343 -1.66 0.36 9.47
N ARG A 344 -2.20 -0.84 9.70
CA ARG A 344 -2.22 -1.49 11.03
C ARG A 344 -1.13 -2.54 11.10
N VAL A 345 -0.41 -2.60 12.23
CA VAL A 345 0.64 -3.59 12.48
C VAL A 345 0.37 -4.31 13.79
N PHE A 346 0.22 -5.64 13.69
CA PHE A 346 0.34 -6.53 14.84
C PHE A 346 1.82 -6.85 15.03
N LEU A 347 2.41 -6.38 16.13
CA LEU A 347 3.79 -6.66 16.52
C LEU A 347 3.81 -7.77 17.57
N GLU A 348 4.74 -8.71 17.44
CA GLU A 348 5.02 -9.72 18.44
C GLU A 348 6.53 -9.85 18.68
N LYS A 349 6.87 -10.44 19.82
CA LYS A 349 8.26 -10.71 20.19
C LYS A 349 8.44 -12.22 20.35
N VAL A 350 9.31 -12.81 19.54
CA VAL A 350 9.67 -14.23 19.56
C VAL A 350 11.09 -14.36 20.09
N GLY A 351 11.22 -14.87 21.31
CA GLY A 351 12.46 -14.74 22.08
C GLY A 351 12.79 -13.26 22.27
N ASP A 352 13.98 -12.85 21.83
CA ASP A 352 14.39 -11.44 21.84
C ASP A 352 14.13 -10.68 20.53
N THR A 353 13.54 -11.35 19.52
CA THR A 353 13.37 -10.79 18.18
C THR A 353 11.97 -10.26 17.95
N TYR A 354 11.86 -8.98 17.57
CA TYR A 354 10.60 -8.42 17.08
C TYR A 354 10.29 -8.89 15.66
N GLN A 355 9.01 -9.21 15.45
CA GLN A 355 8.44 -9.58 14.16
C GLN A 355 6.93 -9.35 14.16
N GLY A 356 6.24 -9.57 13.04
CA GLY A 356 4.79 -9.38 13.03
C GLY A 356 4.17 -9.25 11.66
N ALA A 357 2.89 -8.87 11.65
CA ALA A 357 2.09 -8.71 10.45
C ALA A 357 1.58 -7.29 10.25
N ALA A 358 1.63 -6.82 9.01
CA ALA A 358 1.00 -5.57 8.58
C ALA A 358 -0.25 -5.82 7.74
N PHE A 359 -1.23 -4.94 7.90
CA PHE A 359 -2.54 -4.96 7.26
C PHE A 359 -2.90 -3.56 6.77
N ASN A 360 -3.70 -3.47 5.71
CA ASN A 360 -4.38 -2.21 5.42
C ASN A 360 -5.37 -1.90 6.57
N PHE A 361 -5.70 -0.62 6.76
CA PHE A 361 -6.61 -0.23 7.84
C PHE A 361 -7.61 0.84 7.43
N ARG A 362 -7.13 2.04 7.04
CA ARG A 362 -8.03 3.12 6.63
C ARG A 362 -7.44 3.97 5.52
N GLU A 363 -8.15 4.05 4.40
CA GLU A 363 -7.81 4.87 3.24
C GLU A 363 -8.74 6.09 3.08
N GLY A 364 -8.49 6.92 2.07
CA GLY A 364 -9.40 8.01 1.70
C GLY A 364 -9.27 9.27 2.56
N PHE A 365 -8.15 9.43 3.26
CA PHE A 365 -7.79 10.72 3.85
C PHE A 365 -7.69 11.79 2.75
N GLN A 366 -8.06 13.02 3.10
CA GLN A 366 -8.17 14.09 2.10
C GLN A 366 -6.82 14.54 1.52
N SER A 367 -5.72 14.28 2.23
CA SER A 367 -4.33 14.63 1.91
C SER A 367 -3.37 13.58 2.52
N GLY A 368 -2.06 13.73 2.32
CA GLY A 368 -1.07 12.75 2.77
C GLY A 368 -0.93 12.69 4.29
N VAL A 369 -1.10 11.52 4.92
CA VAL A 369 -1.01 11.35 6.37
C VAL A 369 0.43 11.52 6.85
N LEU A 370 0.68 12.48 7.74
CA LEU A 370 2.02 12.76 8.26
C LEU A 370 2.13 12.57 9.77
N ARG A 371 1.14 13.03 10.52
CA ARG A 371 1.16 13.03 11.99
C ARG A 371 -0.15 12.57 12.58
N MET A 372 -0.09 11.94 13.74
CA MET A 372 -1.23 11.35 14.44
C MET A 372 -1.12 11.61 15.95
N ALA A 373 -2.24 11.92 16.59
CA ALA A 373 -2.30 12.09 18.04
C ALA A 373 -3.62 11.58 18.60
N TRP A 374 -3.58 10.81 19.68
CA TRP A 374 -4.78 10.34 20.36
C TRP A 374 -5.53 11.47 21.05
N GLY A 375 -6.81 11.61 20.72
CA GLY A 375 -7.74 12.45 21.45
C GLY A 375 -8.08 11.87 22.83
N LYS A 376 -8.59 12.73 23.72
CA LYS A 376 -9.03 12.31 25.06
C LYS A 376 -10.34 11.50 25.04
N ASP A 377 -11.03 11.45 23.91
CA ASP A 377 -12.24 10.66 23.69
C ASP A 377 -11.97 9.29 23.04
N GLY A 378 -10.70 8.92 22.87
CA GLY A 378 -10.29 7.68 22.20
C GLY A 378 -10.31 7.76 20.66
N SER A 379 -10.65 8.90 20.06
CA SER A 379 -10.51 9.12 18.61
C SER A 379 -9.08 9.51 18.22
N LEU A 380 -8.72 9.32 16.94
CA LEU A 380 -7.37 9.62 16.45
C LEU A 380 -7.39 10.89 15.59
N PHE A 381 -6.64 11.92 15.98
CA PHE A 381 -6.41 13.09 15.13
C PHE A 381 -5.31 12.80 14.12
N VAL A 382 -5.50 13.20 12.87
CA VAL A 382 -4.65 12.87 11.72
C VAL A 382 -4.33 14.14 10.94
N GLY A 383 -3.09 14.60 11.09
CA GLY A 383 -2.50 15.76 10.43
C GLY A 383 -1.92 15.37 9.08
N GLN A 384 -2.21 16.17 8.06
CA GLN A 384 -1.97 15.82 6.67
C GLN A 384 -1.34 16.95 5.86
N THR A 385 -0.52 16.59 4.88
CA THR A 385 0.13 17.51 3.94
C THR A 385 0.51 16.83 2.62
N ASN A 386 0.42 17.59 1.53
CA ASN A 386 0.97 17.27 0.22
C ASN A 386 2.17 18.14 -0.15
N ARG A 387 2.69 18.90 0.81
CA ARG A 387 3.87 19.73 0.56
C ARG A 387 5.08 18.84 0.27
N GLY A 388 5.82 19.19 -0.77
CA GLY A 388 7.05 18.50 -1.16
C GLY A 388 6.84 17.19 -1.93
N TRP A 389 5.85 16.38 -1.56
CA TRP A 389 5.45 15.18 -2.32
C TRP A 389 3.92 15.08 -2.48
N GLY A 390 3.47 14.76 -3.69
CA GLY A 390 2.07 14.53 -3.98
C GLY A 390 1.53 13.27 -3.30
N SER A 391 0.22 13.24 -3.07
CA SER A 391 -0.46 12.06 -2.50
C SER A 391 -1.75 11.68 -3.25
N THR A 392 -2.30 10.53 -2.89
CA THR A 392 -3.62 10.07 -3.33
C THR A 392 -4.69 11.10 -2.99
N GLY A 393 -4.70 11.61 -1.76
CA GLY A 393 -5.55 12.70 -1.29
C GLY A 393 -5.25 13.99 -2.06
N LYS A 394 -6.29 14.70 -2.49
CA LYS A 394 -6.16 15.86 -3.39
C LYS A 394 -6.10 17.21 -2.69
N ALA A 395 -6.43 17.26 -1.40
CA ALA A 395 -6.30 18.48 -0.64
C ALA A 395 -4.80 18.79 -0.40
N PRO A 396 -4.39 20.07 -0.43
CA PRO A 396 -3.00 20.45 -0.20
C PRO A 396 -2.54 20.11 1.23
N PHE A 397 -3.45 20.12 2.18
CA PHE A 397 -3.25 19.74 3.57
C PHE A 397 -4.59 19.37 4.23
N GLY A 398 -4.54 18.89 5.46
CA GLY A 398 -5.74 18.57 6.22
C GLY A 398 -5.48 18.30 7.69
N LEU A 399 -6.55 18.41 8.46
CA LEU A 399 -6.64 17.85 9.80
C LEU A 399 -7.98 17.12 9.89
N GLN A 400 -7.93 15.82 10.09
CA GLN A 400 -9.13 14.98 10.22
C GLN A 400 -9.07 14.20 11.52
N ARG A 401 -10.23 13.90 12.09
CA ARG A 401 -10.40 13.03 13.24
C ARG A 401 -11.02 11.73 12.78
N LEU A 402 -10.33 10.63 13.00
CA LEU A 402 -10.80 9.27 12.73
C LEU A 402 -11.51 8.75 13.99
N LEU A 403 -12.75 8.30 13.83
CA LEU A 403 -13.63 7.87 14.92
C LEU A 403 -14.14 6.46 14.65
N TRP A 404 -13.98 5.57 15.63
CA TRP A 404 -14.61 4.27 15.60
C TRP A 404 -16.13 4.39 15.79
N THR A 405 -16.93 3.74 14.94
CA THR A 405 -18.40 3.86 14.96
C THR A 405 -19.07 2.99 16.03
N GLY A 406 -18.28 2.24 16.80
CA GLY A 406 -18.77 1.21 17.74
C GLY A 406 -19.09 -0.13 17.07
N ARG A 407 -18.93 -0.25 15.74
CA ARG A 407 -19.12 -1.50 15.00
C ARG A 407 -17.79 -2.21 14.83
N VAL A 408 -17.75 -3.51 15.16
CA VAL A 408 -16.55 -4.34 14.96
C VAL A 408 -16.58 -4.90 13.53
N PRO A 409 -15.56 -4.68 12.68
CA PRO A 409 -15.47 -5.34 11.38
C PRO A 409 -15.08 -6.82 11.54
N PHE A 410 -15.38 -7.67 10.56
CA PHE A 410 -14.78 -9.01 10.49
C PHE A 410 -13.42 -8.90 9.82
N GLU A 411 -12.35 -9.13 10.58
CA GLU A 411 -10.95 -8.95 10.15
C GLU A 411 -10.03 -10.00 10.76
N MET A 412 -8.86 -10.18 10.14
CA MET A 412 -7.70 -10.78 10.80
C MET A 412 -7.19 -9.80 11.87
N LYS A 413 -7.52 -10.08 13.12
CA LYS A 413 -7.04 -9.30 14.28
C LYS A 413 -5.53 -9.44 14.43
N ALA A 414 -4.99 -10.66 14.35
CA ALA A 414 -3.56 -10.91 14.43
C ALA A 414 -3.17 -12.10 13.55
N ILE A 415 -1.92 -12.12 13.09
CA ILE A 415 -1.28 -13.31 12.53
C ILE A 415 -0.07 -13.58 13.41
N ARG A 416 0.00 -14.78 13.99
CA ARG A 416 1.13 -15.22 14.83
C ARG A 416 1.91 -16.30 14.13
N ALA A 417 3.24 -16.23 14.23
CA ALA A 417 4.06 -17.39 13.90
C ALA A 417 3.80 -18.51 14.90
N MET A 418 3.75 -19.75 14.40
CA MET A 418 3.69 -20.96 15.20
C MET A 418 4.81 -21.91 14.77
N PRO A 419 5.25 -22.87 15.63
CA PRO A 419 6.31 -23.82 15.27
C PRO A 419 6.02 -24.66 14.02
N ASP A 420 4.75 -24.74 13.61
CA ASP A 420 4.23 -25.57 12.53
C ASP A 420 3.45 -24.76 11.47
N GLY A 421 3.50 -23.43 11.50
CA GLY A 421 2.83 -22.58 10.52
C GLY A 421 2.43 -21.20 11.05
N PHE A 422 1.23 -20.74 10.72
CA PHE A 422 0.68 -19.46 11.20
C PHE A 422 -0.66 -19.67 11.89
N GLU A 423 -0.95 -18.87 12.91
CA GLU A 423 -2.28 -18.77 13.52
C GLU A 423 -2.89 -17.41 13.19
N LEU A 424 -4.05 -17.41 12.55
CA LEU A 424 -4.86 -16.23 12.29
C LEU A 424 -5.87 -16.11 13.44
N GLU A 425 -5.85 -14.99 14.15
CA GLU A 425 -6.90 -14.59 15.11
C GLU A 425 -7.86 -13.62 14.42
N PHE A 426 -9.16 -13.80 14.63
CA PHE A 426 -10.20 -12.98 14.03
C PHE A 426 -10.87 -12.06 15.06
N THR A 427 -11.40 -10.93 14.60
CA THR A 427 -12.21 -10.01 15.42
C THR A 427 -13.62 -10.54 15.72
N GLN A 428 -14.11 -11.49 14.91
CA GLN A 428 -15.39 -12.16 15.08
C GLN A 428 -15.25 -13.65 14.68
N PRO A 429 -16.14 -14.55 15.14
CA PRO A 429 -16.09 -15.96 14.77
C PRO A 429 -16.19 -16.17 13.25
N VAL A 430 -15.27 -16.95 12.68
CA VAL A 430 -15.28 -17.37 11.28
C VAL A 430 -16.24 -18.54 11.07
N ASP A 431 -16.89 -18.61 9.91
CA ASP A 431 -17.61 -19.80 9.49
C ASP A 431 -16.63 -20.98 9.31
N LYS A 432 -16.89 -22.08 10.03
CA LYS A 432 -15.98 -23.23 10.05
C LYS A 432 -15.89 -23.93 8.69
N ASN A 433 -16.92 -23.86 7.84
CA ASN A 433 -16.87 -24.51 6.52
C ASN A 433 -15.93 -23.74 5.60
N THR A 434 -16.03 -22.40 5.59
CA THR A 434 -15.12 -21.55 4.82
C THR A 434 -13.70 -21.60 5.37
N ALA A 435 -13.54 -21.62 6.69
CA ALA A 435 -12.22 -21.69 7.33
C ALA A 435 -11.51 -23.05 7.19
N LEU A 436 -12.25 -24.16 7.09
CA LEU A 436 -11.64 -25.48 6.86
C LEU A 436 -11.34 -25.75 5.38
N ASN A 437 -11.79 -24.87 4.47
CA ASN A 437 -11.52 -24.98 3.05
C ASN A 437 -10.10 -24.46 2.72
N PRO A 438 -9.18 -25.31 2.22
CA PRO A 438 -7.83 -24.85 1.87
C PRO A 438 -7.77 -23.89 0.69
N ASP A 439 -8.81 -23.81 -0.15
CA ASP A 439 -8.90 -22.82 -1.23
C ASP A 439 -9.24 -21.41 -0.73
N SER A 440 -9.70 -21.28 0.52
CA SER A 440 -9.99 -19.96 1.12
C SER A 440 -8.73 -19.17 1.44
N TYR A 441 -7.55 -19.79 1.30
CA TYR A 441 -6.27 -19.23 1.68
C TYR A 441 -5.22 -19.37 0.58
N SER A 442 -4.29 -18.42 0.51
CA SER A 442 -3.02 -18.60 -0.21
C SER A 442 -1.88 -17.92 0.53
N ILE A 443 -0.70 -18.54 0.49
CA ILE A 443 0.48 -18.02 1.16
C ILE A 443 1.65 -18.02 0.20
N THR A 444 2.28 -16.85 0.05
CA THR A 444 3.41 -16.63 -0.83
C THR A 444 4.53 -15.93 -0.09
N GLY A 445 5.71 -16.54 -0.03
CA GLY A 445 6.91 -15.94 0.56
C GLY A 445 7.70 -15.14 -0.48
N PHE A 446 8.25 -13.99 -0.12
CA PHE A 446 9.17 -13.19 -0.94
C PHE A 446 10.09 -12.31 -0.07
N ILE A 447 11.10 -11.70 -0.68
CA ILE A 447 12.02 -10.74 -0.04
C ILE A 447 12.39 -9.64 -1.03
N TYR A 448 13.22 -8.68 -0.61
CA TYR A 448 13.73 -7.59 -1.45
C TYR A 448 15.24 -7.72 -1.69
N LYS A 449 15.70 -7.17 -2.81
CA LYS A 449 17.13 -6.95 -3.06
C LYS A 449 17.61 -5.79 -2.19
N TYR A 450 18.78 -5.95 -1.59
CA TYR A 450 19.52 -4.88 -0.94
C TYR A 450 20.62 -4.40 -1.89
N HIS A 451 20.39 -3.23 -2.51
CA HIS A 451 21.18 -2.71 -3.61
C HIS A 451 20.97 -1.19 -3.78
N PRO A 452 21.87 -0.44 -4.41
CA PRO A 452 21.79 1.03 -4.54
C PRO A 452 20.68 1.53 -5.48
N VAL A 453 19.89 0.65 -6.08
CA VAL A 453 18.80 1.05 -6.98
C VAL A 453 17.65 1.59 -6.13
N TYR A 454 16.93 2.56 -6.69
CA TYR A 454 15.74 3.10 -6.05
C TYR A 454 14.66 2.01 -5.94
N GLY A 455 14.53 1.43 -4.76
CA GLY A 455 13.57 0.38 -4.45
C GLY A 455 13.95 -0.98 -5.01
N SER A 456 13.10 -1.94 -4.68
CA SER A 456 13.28 -3.31 -5.14
C SER A 456 11.93 -3.96 -5.43
N PRO A 457 11.77 -4.66 -6.58
CA PRO A 457 10.63 -5.54 -6.74
C PRO A 457 10.73 -6.70 -5.73
N PRO A 458 9.60 -7.34 -5.36
CA PRO A 458 9.62 -8.63 -4.69
C PRO A 458 10.44 -9.65 -5.50
N VAL A 459 11.37 -10.33 -4.84
CA VAL A 459 12.21 -11.37 -5.44
C VAL A 459 12.12 -12.68 -4.66
N ASN A 460 12.59 -13.76 -5.29
CA ASN A 460 12.56 -15.11 -4.75
C ASN A 460 11.16 -15.52 -4.26
N GLN A 461 10.15 -15.18 -5.05
CA GLN A 461 8.76 -15.48 -4.74
C GLN A 461 8.53 -17.00 -4.80
N GLN A 462 7.94 -17.56 -3.74
CA GLN A 462 7.64 -19.00 -3.66
C GLN A 462 6.34 -19.23 -2.91
N ASN A 463 5.52 -20.15 -3.40
CA ASN A 463 4.30 -20.58 -2.71
C ASN A 463 4.67 -21.38 -1.45
N CYS A 464 3.93 -21.15 -0.37
CA CYS A 464 4.02 -21.91 0.89
C CYS A 464 2.73 -22.73 1.04
N PRO A 465 2.68 -23.98 0.55
CA PRO A 465 1.42 -24.73 0.49
C PRO A 465 0.89 -25.07 1.87
N ILE A 466 -0.40 -24.80 2.10
CA ILE A 466 -1.09 -25.18 3.33
C ILE A 466 -1.22 -26.70 3.38
N ARG A 467 -0.79 -27.30 4.48
CA ARG A 467 -0.77 -28.74 4.70
C ARG A 467 -1.93 -29.22 5.54
N GLY A 468 -2.48 -28.37 6.40
CA GLY A 468 -3.59 -28.70 7.28
C GLY A 468 -4.18 -27.43 7.86
N ILE A 469 -5.44 -27.49 8.28
CA ILE A 469 -6.14 -26.38 8.92
C ILE A 469 -6.84 -26.88 10.19
N VAL A 470 -6.68 -26.14 11.27
CA VAL A 470 -7.38 -26.33 12.53
C VAL A 470 -8.06 -25.03 12.91
N VAL A 471 -9.36 -25.09 13.18
CA VAL A 471 -10.16 -23.93 13.61
C VAL A 471 -10.52 -24.15 15.08
N SER A 472 -10.40 -23.09 15.90
CA SER A 472 -10.78 -23.15 17.31
C SER A 472 -12.29 -23.38 17.49
N ASP A 473 -12.68 -23.87 18.66
CA ASP A 473 -14.08 -24.18 18.94
C ASP A 473 -14.98 -22.95 18.87
N ASP A 474 -14.49 -21.81 19.33
CA ASP A 474 -15.14 -20.49 19.27
C ASP A 474 -15.10 -19.83 17.89
N GLY A 475 -14.37 -20.40 16.93
CA GLY A 475 -14.19 -19.83 15.59
C GLY A 475 -13.35 -18.55 15.56
N LEU A 476 -12.69 -18.16 16.65
CA LEU A 476 -11.87 -16.95 16.68
C LEU A 476 -10.45 -17.17 16.17
N ARG A 477 -10.04 -18.41 15.91
CA ARG A 477 -8.68 -18.74 15.43
C ARG A 477 -8.68 -19.81 14.35
N ALA A 478 -7.81 -19.64 13.36
CA ALA A 478 -7.46 -20.67 12.38
C ALA A 478 -5.94 -20.86 12.32
N ARG A 479 -5.46 -22.05 12.66
CA ARG A 479 -4.05 -22.44 12.55
C ARG A 479 -3.82 -23.15 11.21
N LEU A 480 -3.01 -22.52 10.37
CA LEU A 480 -2.60 -22.99 9.05
C LEU A 480 -1.26 -23.71 9.18
N LEU A 481 -1.25 -25.02 8.94
CA LEU A 481 -0.04 -25.83 8.98
C LEU A 481 0.78 -25.67 7.70
N ILE A 482 2.08 -25.37 7.84
CA ILE A 482 2.98 -25.07 6.72
C ILE A 482 4.33 -25.72 7.00
N ASP A 483 4.79 -26.61 6.11
CA ASP A 483 6.11 -27.26 6.24
C ASP A 483 7.25 -26.38 5.72
N SER A 484 6.92 -25.38 4.92
CA SER A 484 7.87 -24.53 4.19
C SER A 484 7.82 -23.08 4.68
N LEU A 485 7.85 -22.88 6.01
CA LEU A 485 8.10 -21.55 6.57
C LEU A 485 9.50 -21.06 6.15
N ARG A 486 9.60 -19.78 5.81
CA ARG A 486 10.82 -19.20 5.23
C ARG A 486 11.36 -18.15 6.20
N LEU A 487 12.37 -18.49 6.97
CA LEU A 487 13.00 -17.57 7.92
C LEU A 487 13.64 -16.38 7.19
N LYS A 488 13.49 -15.17 7.73
CA LYS A 488 13.91 -13.88 7.16
C LYS A 488 13.15 -13.43 5.90
N TYR A 489 12.03 -14.07 5.58
CA TYR A 489 11.17 -13.69 4.46
C TYR A 489 9.87 -13.02 4.92
N ILE A 490 9.21 -12.37 3.97
CA ILE A 490 7.87 -11.83 4.10
C ILE A 490 6.89 -12.86 3.54
N HIS A 491 5.81 -13.14 4.24
CA HIS A 491 4.72 -14.03 3.82
C HIS A 491 3.47 -13.20 3.58
N GLU A 492 3.08 -13.08 2.31
CA GLU A 492 1.74 -12.62 1.95
C GLU A 492 0.75 -13.75 2.25
N ILE A 493 -0.15 -13.51 3.19
CA ILE A 493 -1.19 -14.44 3.62
C ILE A 493 -2.54 -13.84 3.21
N LYS A 494 -3.14 -14.43 2.18
CA LYS A 494 -4.48 -14.08 1.68
C LYS A 494 -5.50 -15.06 2.23
N ALA A 495 -6.66 -14.54 2.61
CA ALA A 495 -7.78 -15.27 3.19
C ALA A 495 -9.12 -14.91 2.52
N ASP A 496 -9.11 -14.74 1.19
CA ASP A 496 -10.22 -14.23 0.36
C ASP A 496 -11.53 -15.03 0.48
N GLY A 497 -11.44 -16.32 0.81
CA GLY A 497 -12.60 -17.19 0.89
C GLY A 497 -13.24 -17.29 2.26
N LEU A 498 -12.83 -16.46 3.23
CA LEU A 498 -13.36 -16.49 4.59
C LEU A 498 -14.58 -15.61 4.77
N GLU A 499 -15.55 -16.12 5.51
CA GLU A 499 -16.78 -15.43 5.87
C GLU A 499 -17.01 -15.48 7.39
N ALA A 500 -17.61 -14.43 7.94
CA ALA A 500 -18.06 -14.40 9.32
C ALA A 500 -19.22 -15.41 9.52
N TYR A 501 -19.21 -16.13 10.66
CA TYR A 501 -20.22 -17.14 10.98
C TYR A 501 -21.65 -16.58 10.99
N ASN A 502 -21.82 -15.36 11.50
CA ASN A 502 -23.10 -14.67 11.58
C ASN A 502 -23.10 -13.46 10.63
N GLY A 503 -23.54 -13.67 9.39
CA GLY A 503 -23.77 -12.58 8.43
C GLY A 503 -23.13 -12.77 7.06
N ASN A 504 -22.35 -13.84 6.85
CA ASN A 504 -21.65 -14.15 5.59
C ASN A 504 -20.87 -12.95 5.05
N LEU A 505 -20.34 -12.12 5.95
CA LEU A 505 -19.54 -10.96 5.58
C LEU A 505 -18.12 -11.44 5.28
N PRO A 506 -17.52 -11.04 4.15
CA PRO A 506 -16.12 -11.31 3.90
C PRO A 506 -15.23 -10.52 4.86
N LEU A 507 -13.95 -10.90 4.93
CA LEU A 507 -12.95 -10.07 5.59
C LEU A 507 -12.93 -8.67 4.97
N LEU A 508 -13.00 -7.62 5.81
CA LEU A 508 -12.84 -6.24 5.34
C LEU A 508 -11.45 -6.04 4.71
N HIS A 509 -10.44 -6.59 5.38
CA HIS A 509 -9.07 -6.70 4.88
C HIS A 509 -8.66 -8.17 4.85
N ASN A 510 -8.57 -8.72 3.65
CA ASN A 510 -8.35 -10.14 3.39
C ASN A 510 -6.88 -10.56 3.30
N THR A 511 -5.94 -9.61 3.38
CA THR A 511 -4.51 -9.87 3.18
C THR A 511 -3.70 -9.32 4.35
N GLY A 512 -2.81 -10.15 4.89
CA GLY A 512 -1.79 -9.75 5.87
C GLY A 512 -0.39 -10.07 5.36
N TYR A 513 0.59 -9.25 5.72
CA TYR A 513 1.98 -9.40 5.32
C TYR A 513 2.83 -9.65 6.56
N TYR A 514 3.18 -10.92 6.80
CA TYR A 514 3.94 -11.33 7.96
C TYR A 514 5.43 -11.33 7.68
N THR A 515 6.24 -10.66 8.49
CA THR A 515 7.71 -10.75 8.44
C THR A 515 8.18 -11.76 9.47
N LEU A 516 8.84 -12.84 9.05
CA LEU A 516 9.28 -13.92 9.95
C LEU A 516 10.79 -13.81 10.23
N ASN A 517 11.17 -13.24 11.37
CA ASN A 517 12.58 -13.05 11.73
C ASN A 517 13.15 -14.16 12.63
N ALA A 518 12.30 -14.84 13.40
CA ALA A 518 12.63 -15.93 14.31
C ALA A 518 11.52 -16.98 14.27
N LEU A 519 11.90 -18.26 14.44
CA LEU A 519 10.95 -19.35 14.61
C LEU A 519 10.53 -19.42 16.08
N PRO A 520 9.24 -19.43 16.38
CA PRO A 520 8.77 -19.51 17.76
C PRO A 520 9.05 -20.89 18.35
N GLU A 521 9.45 -20.88 19.62
CA GLU A 521 9.45 -22.06 20.48
C GLU A 521 8.07 -22.21 21.14
N GLY A 522 7.59 -23.44 21.31
CA GLY A 522 6.29 -23.68 21.95
C GLY A 522 5.64 -25.00 21.52
N PRO A 523 4.47 -25.33 22.08
CA PRO A 523 3.77 -26.56 21.72
C PRO A 523 3.26 -26.46 20.27
N ALA A 524 3.88 -27.25 19.41
CA ALA A 524 3.26 -27.65 18.15
C ALA A 524 1.92 -28.35 18.43
N LEU A 525 1.02 -28.37 17.45
CA LEU A 525 -0.14 -29.25 17.54
C LEU A 525 0.33 -30.70 17.75
N SER A 526 -0.44 -31.48 18.53
CA SER A 526 -0.14 -32.90 18.73
C SER A 526 -0.01 -33.62 17.39
N GLU A 527 0.81 -34.66 17.31
CA GLU A 527 0.98 -35.43 16.07
C GLU A 527 -0.36 -35.93 15.52
N ALA A 528 -1.25 -36.39 16.39
CA ALA A 528 -2.60 -36.80 16.01
C ALA A 528 -3.41 -35.64 15.39
N ALA A 529 -3.39 -34.45 16.00
CA ALA A 529 -4.10 -33.28 15.47
C ALA A 529 -3.53 -32.83 14.12
N ARG A 530 -2.19 -32.83 13.98
CA ARG A 530 -1.51 -32.51 12.71
C ARG A 530 -1.85 -33.53 11.62
N ALA A 531 -1.82 -34.82 11.94
CA ALA A 531 -2.15 -35.88 10.99
C ALA A 531 -3.60 -35.76 10.51
N GLN A 532 -4.55 -35.56 11.42
CA GLN A 532 -5.96 -35.38 11.09
C GLN A 532 -6.20 -34.13 10.23
N ALA A 533 -5.55 -33.01 10.55
CA ALA A 533 -5.65 -31.79 9.77
C ALA A 533 -5.09 -31.96 8.34
N ARG A 534 -3.99 -32.70 8.20
CA ARG A 534 -3.38 -33.02 6.90
C ARG A 534 -4.26 -33.92 6.06
N GLU A 535 -4.81 -34.97 6.67
CA GLU A 535 -5.71 -35.91 5.99
C GLU A 535 -6.95 -35.19 5.43
N ARG A 536 -7.55 -34.25 6.18
CA ARG A 536 -8.68 -33.45 5.69
C ARG A 536 -8.32 -32.64 4.44
N VAL A 537 -7.21 -31.91 4.46
CA VAL A 537 -6.78 -31.08 3.32
C VAL A 537 -6.43 -31.95 2.11
N GLU A 538 -5.79 -33.10 2.33
CA GLU A 538 -5.47 -34.03 1.25
C GLU A 538 -6.73 -34.67 0.64
N GLY A 539 -7.67 -35.09 1.49
CA GLY A 539 -8.97 -35.59 1.07
C GLY A 539 -9.75 -34.55 0.24
N TYR A 540 -9.73 -33.28 0.66
CA TYR A 540 -10.29 -32.18 -0.10
C TYR A 540 -9.65 -32.04 -1.50
N ARG A 541 -8.31 -32.00 -1.56
CA ARG A 541 -7.57 -31.86 -2.82
C ARG A 541 -7.84 -33.02 -3.78
N MET A 542 -7.90 -34.24 -3.26
CA MET A 542 -8.22 -35.44 -4.04
C MET A 542 -9.66 -35.38 -4.59
N ALA A 543 -10.63 -34.96 -3.77
CA ALA A 543 -12.01 -34.78 -4.19
C ALA A 543 -12.14 -33.69 -5.28
N LYS A 544 -11.48 -32.54 -5.09
CA LYS A 544 -11.46 -31.44 -6.07
C LYS A 544 -10.85 -31.88 -7.41
N LYS A 545 -9.68 -32.54 -7.38
CA LYS A 545 -9.04 -33.08 -8.59
C LYS A 545 -9.93 -34.07 -9.33
N LYS A 546 -10.66 -34.92 -8.60
CA LYS A 546 -11.63 -35.86 -9.20
C LYS A 546 -12.82 -35.14 -9.83
N ALA A 547 -13.34 -34.09 -9.18
CA ALA A 547 -14.44 -33.28 -9.71
C ALA A 547 -14.00 -32.51 -10.98
N GLU A 548 -12.82 -31.89 -10.97
CA GLU A 548 -12.24 -31.19 -12.14
C GLU A 548 -11.99 -32.15 -13.31
N ALA A 549 -11.53 -33.37 -13.03
CA ALA A 549 -11.35 -34.40 -14.06
C ALA A 549 -12.69 -34.88 -14.67
N ALA A 550 -13.78 -34.86 -13.90
CA ALA A 550 -15.12 -35.23 -14.36
C ALA A 550 -15.80 -34.15 -15.23
N VAL A 551 -15.31 -32.91 -15.19
CA VAL A 551 -15.86 -31.76 -15.95
C VAL A 551 -15.12 -31.52 -17.27
N ARG A 552 -14.01 -32.23 -17.54
CA ARG A 552 -13.31 -32.14 -18.84
C ARG A 552 -14.14 -32.83 -19.94
N PRO A 553 -14.48 -32.15 -21.05
CA PRO A 553 -15.09 -32.81 -22.20
C PRO A 553 -14.09 -33.82 -22.80
N THR A 554 -14.55 -35.03 -23.08
CA THR A 554 -13.83 -35.98 -23.92
C THR A 554 -13.81 -35.43 -25.35
N GLU A 555 -12.73 -34.77 -25.76
CA GLU A 555 -12.47 -34.52 -27.19
C GLU A 555 -12.07 -35.84 -27.85
N ASP A 556 -13.06 -36.47 -28.47
CA ASP A 556 -12.88 -37.52 -29.45
C ASP A 556 -13.07 -36.89 -30.84
N THR A 557 -11.98 -36.48 -31.50
CA THR A 557 -11.95 -36.26 -32.96
C THR A 557 -10.51 -36.32 -33.46
N PRO A 558 -10.27 -36.87 -34.67
CA PRO A 558 -9.04 -37.60 -34.98
C PRO A 558 -7.89 -36.73 -35.49
N LYS A 559 -6.68 -37.23 -35.22
CA LYS A 559 -5.38 -36.69 -35.66
C LYS A 559 -5.35 -36.47 -37.17
N HIS A 560 -5.08 -35.24 -37.60
CA HIS A 560 -4.50 -34.96 -38.91
C HIS A 560 -3.00 -34.64 -38.77
N GLU A 561 -2.21 -35.29 -39.61
CA GLU A 561 -0.75 -35.32 -39.64
C GLU A 561 -0.14 -33.93 -39.89
N HIS A 562 0.85 -33.57 -39.07
CA HIS A 562 1.74 -32.44 -39.34
C HIS A 562 2.91 -32.87 -40.23
N ALA A 563 2.93 -32.36 -41.46
CA ALA A 563 4.11 -32.36 -42.30
C ALA A 563 5.14 -31.31 -41.80
N LYS A 564 6.37 -31.76 -41.61
CA LYS A 564 7.57 -30.95 -41.32
C LYS A 564 8.00 -30.12 -42.53
N ALA A 565 8.39 -28.86 -42.30
CA ALA A 565 9.41 -28.13 -43.08
C ALA A 565 9.90 -26.92 -42.25
N LYS A 566 11.12 -27.00 -41.70
CA LYS A 566 12.41 -26.49 -42.23
C LYS A 566 12.66 -25.00 -41.91
N GLU A 567 13.57 -24.77 -40.97
CA GLU A 567 14.40 -23.55 -40.92
C GLU A 567 15.24 -23.40 -42.19
N PRO A 568 15.60 -22.17 -42.56
CA PRO A 568 17.02 -21.93 -42.80
C PRO A 568 17.55 -20.60 -42.24
N ALA A 569 18.66 -20.74 -41.50
CA ALA A 569 19.98 -20.13 -41.70
C ALA A 569 20.15 -18.62 -41.94
N ALA A 570 21.10 -18.09 -41.17
CA ALA A 570 21.66 -16.75 -41.18
C ALA A 570 22.46 -16.38 -42.43
N THR A 571 22.46 -15.08 -42.78
CA THR A 571 23.47 -14.41 -43.60
C THR A 571 23.81 -13.01 -43.06
N THR A 572 25.03 -12.60 -43.37
CA THR A 572 25.91 -11.61 -42.73
C THR A 572 25.72 -10.13 -43.10
N ARG A 573 26.27 -9.27 -42.22
CA ARG A 573 26.48 -7.81 -42.25
C ARG A 573 26.91 -7.21 -43.61
N GLU A 574 26.37 -6.03 -43.97
CA GLU A 574 27.09 -4.74 -43.94
C GLU A 574 26.21 -3.50 -44.31
N ALA A 575 26.50 -2.41 -43.60
CA ALA A 575 26.32 -0.98 -43.88
C ALA A 575 24.98 -0.44 -44.43
N LEU A 576 24.29 0.37 -43.60
CA LEU A 576 23.66 1.64 -44.02
C LEU A 576 23.46 2.55 -42.79
N LYS A 577 24.13 3.70 -42.83
CA LYS A 577 24.00 4.84 -41.91
C LYS A 577 22.64 5.52 -42.08
N ASP A 578 22.22 6.20 -41.01
CA ASP A 578 21.16 7.21 -40.94
C ASP A 578 19.76 6.82 -41.45
N LYS A 579 18.90 6.35 -40.52
CA LYS A 579 17.44 6.57 -40.51
C LYS A 579 16.83 6.16 -39.16
N PRO A 580 15.80 6.86 -38.65
CA PRO A 580 15.11 6.52 -37.41
C PRO A 580 14.45 5.14 -37.51
N ALA A 581 14.46 4.40 -36.40
CA ALA A 581 13.99 3.02 -36.31
C ALA A 581 12.53 2.85 -36.80
N PRO A 582 12.22 1.78 -37.55
CA PRO A 582 10.85 1.50 -37.96
C PRO A 582 10.00 1.05 -36.76
N LYS A 583 8.76 1.51 -36.76
CA LYS A 583 7.70 1.14 -35.81
C LYS A 583 7.59 -0.39 -35.72
N PRO A 584 7.55 -1.01 -34.52
CA PRO A 584 7.32 -2.45 -34.37
C PRO A 584 6.03 -2.87 -35.07
N ALA A 585 6.05 -3.99 -35.79
CA ALA A 585 4.90 -4.54 -36.48
C ALA A 585 3.79 -4.91 -35.48
N ALA A 586 2.54 -4.53 -35.81
CA ALA A 586 1.38 -4.78 -34.97
C ALA A 586 1.06 -6.29 -34.90
N PRO A 587 0.63 -6.79 -33.72
CA PRO A 587 0.13 -8.17 -33.58
C PRO A 587 -1.12 -8.41 -34.45
N PRO A 588 -1.45 -9.68 -34.79
CA PRO A 588 -2.56 -10.01 -35.67
C PRO A 588 -3.91 -9.50 -35.11
N ALA A 589 -4.75 -8.94 -35.99
CA ALA A 589 -6.01 -8.31 -35.63
C ALA A 589 -6.99 -9.29 -34.97
N SER A 590 -7.32 -9.04 -33.70
CA SER A 590 -8.42 -9.68 -32.97
C SER A 590 -9.76 -9.13 -33.45
N ALA A 591 -10.80 -9.96 -33.54
CA ALA A 591 -12.17 -9.50 -33.84
C ALA A 591 -12.70 -8.46 -32.84
N LYS A 592 -12.07 -8.36 -31.66
CA LYS A 592 -12.38 -7.40 -30.58
C LYS A 592 -11.50 -6.14 -30.61
N HIS A 593 -10.57 -6.03 -31.57
CA HIS A 593 -9.67 -4.89 -31.78
C HIS A 593 -9.67 -4.46 -33.25
N VAL A 594 -10.63 -3.60 -33.60
CA VAL A 594 -10.84 -3.16 -34.97
C VAL A 594 -10.39 -1.70 -35.12
N THR A 595 -9.25 -1.48 -35.79
CA THR A 595 -8.63 -0.14 -35.94
C THR A 595 -8.91 0.54 -37.29
N ARG A 596 -9.58 -0.18 -38.20
CA ARG A 596 -10.06 0.35 -39.47
C ARG A 596 -11.58 0.29 -39.49
N MET A 597 -12.23 1.34 -39.98
CA MET A 597 -13.68 1.37 -40.07
C MET A 597 -14.18 0.18 -40.92
N PRO A 598 -15.10 -0.67 -40.40
CA PRO A 598 -15.57 -1.84 -41.13
C PRO A 598 -16.22 -1.48 -42.47
N ALA A 599 -15.96 -2.29 -43.50
CA ALA A 599 -16.56 -2.11 -44.81
C ALA A 599 -18.10 -2.22 -44.72
N GLY A 600 -18.83 -1.26 -45.30
CA GLY A 600 -20.29 -1.17 -45.19
C GLY A 600 -20.80 -0.37 -43.98
N TRP A 601 -19.92 0.19 -43.15
CA TRP A 601 -20.27 1.32 -42.30
C TRP A 601 -20.35 2.59 -43.17
N GLY A 602 -21.45 3.35 -43.05
CA GLY A 602 -21.47 4.77 -43.42
C GLY A 602 -20.79 5.59 -42.32
N GLU A 603 -21.24 6.83 -42.10
CA GLU A 603 -20.77 7.61 -40.95
C GLU A 603 -21.04 6.85 -39.62
N PRO A 604 -20.10 6.87 -38.65
CA PRO A 604 -20.33 6.28 -37.33
C PRO A 604 -21.58 6.85 -36.68
N GLY A 605 -22.39 5.99 -36.06
CA GLY A 605 -23.58 6.41 -35.32
C GLY A 605 -23.25 7.30 -34.12
N GLN A 606 -22.08 7.10 -33.51
CA GLN A 606 -21.50 7.98 -32.49
C GLN A 606 -19.96 8.01 -32.59
N SER A 607 -19.37 9.18 -32.35
CA SER A 607 -17.92 9.35 -32.20
C SER A 607 -17.60 9.80 -30.77
N LEU A 608 -16.71 9.09 -30.11
CA LEU A 608 -16.28 9.35 -28.72
C LEU A 608 -14.78 9.58 -28.69
N VAL A 609 -14.35 10.43 -27.76
CA VAL A 609 -12.95 10.65 -27.43
C VAL A 609 -12.81 10.42 -25.93
N ILE A 610 -11.77 9.72 -25.51
CA ILE A 610 -11.44 9.49 -24.09
C ILE A 610 -9.92 9.58 -23.95
N SER A 611 -9.46 10.14 -22.84
CA SER A 611 -8.03 10.36 -22.58
C SER A 611 -7.65 9.85 -21.19
N THR A 612 -6.36 9.76 -20.91
CA THR A 612 -5.84 9.50 -19.56
C THR A 612 -5.64 10.80 -18.77
N LEU A 613 -5.74 10.69 -17.44
CA LEU A 613 -5.37 11.73 -16.48
C LEU A 613 -4.36 11.15 -15.48
N PRO A 614 -3.48 12.00 -14.89
CA PRO A 614 -2.59 11.56 -13.81
C PRO A 614 -3.33 10.87 -12.67
N GLY A 615 -2.70 9.85 -12.10
CA GLY A 615 -3.26 9.07 -10.98
C GLY A 615 -4.19 7.93 -11.41
N LEU A 616 -3.87 7.26 -12.52
CA LEU A 616 -4.55 6.06 -13.00
C LEU A 616 -6.05 6.28 -13.26
N LYS A 617 -6.39 7.30 -14.06
CA LYS A 617 -7.78 7.63 -14.39
C LYS A 617 -7.97 7.88 -15.87
N TYR A 618 -9.20 7.64 -16.34
CA TYR A 618 -9.68 8.23 -17.58
C TYR A 618 -10.24 9.63 -17.32
N ASP A 619 -10.17 10.52 -18.31
CA ASP A 619 -10.76 11.86 -18.26
C ASP A 619 -12.29 11.83 -18.12
N GLN A 620 -12.90 10.73 -18.54
CA GLN A 620 -14.32 10.46 -18.40
C GLN A 620 -14.55 9.21 -17.55
N SER A 621 -15.32 9.37 -16.48
CA SER A 621 -15.76 8.27 -15.61
C SER A 621 -16.99 7.54 -16.16
N SER A 622 -17.67 8.10 -17.17
CA SER A 622 -18.75 7.44 -17.87
C SER A 622 -18.83 7.86 -19.33
N LEU A 623 -19.10 6.89 -20.21
CA LEU A 623 -19.44 7.09 -21.62
C LEU A 623 -20.87 6.64 -21.85
N THR A 624 -21.62 7.32 -22.72
CA THR A 624 -23.00 6.96 -23.05
C THR A 624 -23.17 6.68 -24.53
N VAL A 625 -23.69 5.50 -24.87
CA VAL A 625 -23.95 5.05 -26.25
C VAL A 625 -25.36 4.51 -26.38
N LYS A 626 -25.91 4.58 -27.60
CA LYS A 626 -27.20 3.92 -27.91
C LYS A 626 -26.96 2.44 -28.18
N ALA A 627 -27.86 1.58 -27.69
CA ALA A 627 -27.83 0.14 -27.96
C ALA A 627 -27.72 -0.15 -29.47
N GLY A 628 -26.80 -1.04 -29.84
CA GLY A 628 -26.55 -1.43 -31.24
C GLY A 628 -25.95 -0.34 -32.14
N SER A 629 -25.56 0.83 -31.60
CA SER A 629 -24.96 1.90 -32.41
C SER A 629 -23.53 1.57 -32.87
N LYS A 630 -23.18 2.05 -34.06
CA LYS A 630 -21.81 1.97 -34.61
C LYS A 630 -20.95 3.06 -33.96
N VAL A 631 -19.98 2.69 -33.14
CA VAL A 631 -19.15 3.62 -32.37
C VAL A 631 -17.74 3.72 -32.95
N LYS A 632 -17.27 4.96 -33.13
CA LYS A 632 -15.86 5.30 -33.34
C LYS A 632 -15.31 5.88 -32.04
N LEU A 633 -14.35 5.23 -31.39
CA LEU A 633 -13.74 5.71 -30.16
C LEU A 633 -12.27 5.99 -30.37
N THR A 634 -11.81 7.20 -30.06
CA THR A 634 -10.38 7.54 -30.01
C THR A 634 -9.92 7.62 -28.57
N PHE A 635 -8.94 6.78 -28.21
CA PHE A 635 -8.28 6.78 -26.92
C PHE A 635 -6.92 7.48 -27.01
N TYR A 636 -6.70 8.47 -26.15
CA TYR A 636 -5.43 9.20 -26.01
C TYR A 636 -4.74 8.84 -24.70
N ASN A 637 -3.48 8.38 -24.78
CA ASN A 637 -2.64 8.26 -23.59
C ASN A 637 -1.77 9.52 -23.45
N ASN A 638 -2.22 10.45 -22.60
CA ASN A 638 -1.51 11.68 -22.25
C ASN A 638 -0.72 11.57 -20.94
N ASP A 639 -0.59 10.36 -20.39
CA ASP A 639 0.11 10.08 -19.13
C ASP A 639 1.55 9.61 -19.42
N ASP A 640 2.40 9.61 -18.39
CA ASP A 640 3.82 9.26 -18.48
C ASP A 640 4.06 7.73 -18.43
N MET A 641 2.99 6.94 -18.38
CA MET A 641 3.05 5.47 -18.34
C MET A 641 2.09 4.81 -19.33
N PRO A 642 2.30 3.52 -19.70
CA PRO A 642 1.45 2.85 -20.66
C PRO A 642 0.04 2.58 -20.14
N HIS A 643 -0.96 2.75 -21.00
CA HIS A 643 -2.37 2.48 -20.68
C HIS A 643 -3.10 1.87 -21.88
N ASN A 644 -4.10 1.05 -21.61
CA ASN A 644 -5.07 0.58 -22.59
C ASN A 644 -6.49 0.90 -22.10
N ILE A 645 -7.49 0.71 -22.94
CA ILE A 645 -8.90 0.70 -22.54
C ILE A 645 -9.56 -0.60 -22.99
N VAL A 646 -10.09 -1.35 -22.04
CA VAL A 646 -10.74 -2.65 -22.27
C VAL A 646 -12.18 -2.58 -21.80
N PHE A 647 -13.12 -2.74 -22.73
CA PHE A 647 -14.55 -2.77 -22.42
C PHE A 647 -14.98 -4.19 -22.08
N THR A 648 -15.83 -4.29 -21.06
CA THR A 648 -16.23 -5.55 -20.46
C THR A 648 -17.74 -5.61 -20.27
N THR A 649 -18.25 -6.83 -20.13
CA THR A 649 -19.61 -7.10 -19.67
C THR A 649 -19.90 -6.45 -18.31
N SER A 650 -21.18 -6.36 -17.93
CA SER A 650 -21.55 -5.95 -16.58
C SER A 650 -20.93 -6.91 -15.54
N GLY A 651 -20.22 -6.37 -14.53
CA GLY A 651 -19.46 -7.16 -13.55
C GLY A 651 -18.15 -7.77 -14.07
N GLY A 652 -17.79 -7.59 -15.35
CA GLY A 652 -16.64 -8.23 -15.97
C GLY A 652 -15.28 -7.56 -15.66
N ALA A 653 -15.28 -6.32 -15.16
CA ALA A 653 -14.06 -5.51 -15.02
C ALA A 653 -13.00 -6.19 -14.13
N ASP A 654 -13.39 -6.69 -12.95
CA ASP A 654 -12.45 -7.30 -12.01
C ASP A 654 -11.99 -8.68 -12.50
N ILE A 655 -12.86 -9.43 -13.19
CA ILE A 655 -12.52 -10.72 -13.80
C ILE A 655 -11.45 -10.51 -14.88
N VAL A 656 -11.66 -9.53 -15.76
CA VAL A 656 -10.73 -9.20 -16.84
C VAL A 656 -9.44 -8.61 -16.28
N GLY A 657 -9.51 -7.71 -15.29
CA GLY A 657 -8.34 -7.12 -14.66
C GLY A 657 -7.45 -8.14 -13.94
N LYS A 658 -8.05 -9.06 -13.16
CA LYS A 658 -7.33 -10.17 -12.54
C LYS A 658 -6.70 -11.11 -13.57
N ALA A 659 -7.45 -11.45 -14.63
CA ALA A 659 -6.93 -12.29 -15.71
C ALA A 659 -5.79 -11.61 -16.48
N ALA A 660 -5.85 -10.29 -16.66
CA ALA A 660 -4.78 -9.52 -17.28
C ALA A 660 -3.50 -9.49 -16.43
N MET A 661 -3.63 -9.30 -15.12
CA MET A 661 -2.49 -9.40 -14.19
C MET A 661 -1.87 -10.81 -14.23
N ALA A 662 -2.69 -11.86 -14.32
CA ALA A 662 -2.23 -13.24 -14.40
C ALA A 662 -1.45 -13.57 -15.69
N LEU A 663 -1.46 -12.70 -16.70
CA LEU A 663 -0.63 -12.87 -17.91
C LEU A 663 0.87 -12.72 -17.61
N GLY A 664 1.23 -11.99 -16.54
CA GLY A 664 2.63 -11.73 -16.18
C GLY A 664 3.42 -11.16 -17.36
N LEU A 665 4.64 -11.68 -17.57
CA LEU A 665 5.54 -11.24 -18.64
C LEU A 665 4.98 -11.46 -20.06
N LYS A 666 4.04 -12.41 -20.24
CA LYS A 666 3.36 -12.62 -21.54
C LYS A 666 2.37 -11.51 -21.87
N GLY A 667 1.97 -10.72 -20.87
CA GLY A 667 0.99 -9.67 -21.03
C GLY A 667 1.42 -8.59 -22.02
N GLN A 668 2.72 -8.28 -22.11
CA GLN A 668 3.22 -7.25 -23.03
C GLN A 668 2.96 -7.59 -24.51
N GLU A 669 3.11 -8.85 -24.91
CA GLU A 669 2.82 -9.32 -26.27
C GLU A 669 1.32 -9.31 -26.59
N MET A 670 0.48 -9.28 -25.55
CA MET A 670 -0.98 -9.33 -25.62
C MET A 670 -1.64 -7.99 -25.29
N ASP A 671 -0.88 -6.89 -25.23
CA ASP A 671 -1.37 -5.58 -24.79
C ASP A 671 -2.04 -5.60 -23.40
N TYR A 672 -1.70 -6.60 -22.58
CA TYR A 672 -2.36 -6.97 -21.33
C TYR A 672 -3.87 -7.20 -21.46
N VAL A 673 -4.34 -7.68 -22.61
CA VAL A 673 -5.74 -8.05 -22.83
C VAL A 673 -5.87 -9.58 -22.80
N PRO A 674 -6.45 -10.17 -21.73
CA PRO A 674 -6.54 -11.61 -21.61
C PRO A 674 -7.58 -12.18 -22.58
N HIS A 675 -7.38 -13.43 -22.99
CA HIS A 675 -8.41 -14.18 -23.71
C HIS A 675 -9.58 -14.49 -22.77
N SER A 676 -10.60 -13.63 -22.81
CA SER A 676 -11.79 -13.74 -21.96
C SER A 676 -13.07 -13.47 -22.75
N GLY A 677 -14.11 -14.25 -22.46
CA GLY A 677 -15.47 -13.98 -22.94
C GLY A 677 -16.06 -12.69 -22.37
N GLN A 678 -15.51 -12.19 -21.26
CA GLN A 678 -15.95 -10.95 -20.62
C GLN A 678 -15.39 -9.69 -21.29
N VAL A 679 -14.35 -9.80 -22.13
CA VAL A 679 -13.86 -8.69 -22.95
C VAL A 679 -14.78 -8.51 -24.16
N LEU A 680 -15.31 -7.31 -24.36
CA LEU A 680 -16.20 -6.97 -25.48
C LEU A 680 -15.41 -6.39 -26.65
N PHE A 681 -14.61 -5.35 -26.38
CA PHE A 681 -13.74 -4.67 -27.34
C PHE A 681 -12.64 -3.92 -26.58
N HIS A 682 -11.51 -3.65 -27.22
CA HIS A 682 -10.36 -3.05 -26.56
C HIS A 682 -9.48 -2.23 -27.50
N SER A 683 -8.66 -1.34 -26.94
CA SER A 683 -7.48 -0.80 -27.60
C SER A 683 -6.27 -1.72 -27.39
N ARG A 684 -5.17 -1.44 -28.09
CA ARG A 684 -3.84 -1.92 -27.69
C ARG A 684 -3.30 -1.16 -26.48
N LEU A 685 -2.15 -1.57 -25.97
CA LEU A 685 -1.43 -0.82 -24.95
C LEU A 685 -0.72 0.38 -25.61
N LEU A 686 -1.10 1.57 -25.19
CA LEU A 686 -0.56 2.83 -25.70
C LEU A 686 0.55 3.30 -24.78
N GLY A 687 1.72 3.59 -25.33
CA GLY A 687 2.77 4.30 -24.61
C GLY A 687 2.46 5.80 -24.43
N PRO A 688 3.27 6.52 -23.65
CA PRO A 688 3.09 7.96 -23.40
C PRO A 688 2.99 8.79 -24.69
N GLY A 689 2.04 9.73 -24.72
CA GLY A 689 1.81 10.66 -25.83
C GLY A 689 1.25 10.02 -27.10
N THR A 690 0.79 8.76 -27.04
CA THR A 690 0.25 8.05 -28.23
C THR A 690 -1.27 7.89 -28.16
N SER A 691 -1.90 7.68 -29.32
CA SER A 691 -3.35 7.48 -29.43
C SER A 691 -3.70 6.33 -30.37
N GLU A 692 -4.91 5.78 -30.21
CA GLU A 692 -5.50 4.81 -31.13
C GLU A 692 -7.01 5.03 -31.29
N THR A 693 -7.51 4.84 -32.51
CA THR A 693 -8.95 4.79 -32.78
C THR A 693 -9.40 3.35 -33.00
N ILE A 694 -10.46 2.93 -32.29
CA ILE A 694 -11.13 1.64 -32.46
C ILE A 694 -12.58 1.82 -32.91
N TYR A 695 -13.12 0.81 -33.60
CA TYR A 695 -14.48 0.78 -34.12
C TYR A 695 -15.22 -0.45 -33.57
N PHE A 696 -16.40 -0.26 -32.99
CA PHE A 696 -17.20 -1.38 -32.46
C PHE A 696 -18.70 -1.08 -32.53
N VAL A 697 -19.53 -2.13 -32.54
CA VAL A 697 -20.98 -1.99 -32.34
C VAL A 697 -21.27 -2.08 -30.85
N ALA A 698 -21.95 -1.08 -30.30
CA ALA A 698 -22.35 -1.08 -28.89
C ALA A 698 -23.25 -2.29 -28.57
N PRO A 699 -23.23 -2.82 -27.33
CA PRO A 699 -24.12 -3.92 -26.93
C PRO A 699 -25.59 -3.65 -27.30
N GLU A 700 -26.31 -4.68 -27.74
CA GLU A 700 -27.73 -4.55 -28.11
C GLU A 700 -28.65 -4.46 -26.88
N LYS A 701 -28.20 -4.98 -25.74
CA LYS A 701 -28.95 -4.93 -24.48
C LYS A 701 -28.62 -3.62 -23.74
N PRO A 702 -29.61 -2.74 -23.48
CA PRO A 702 -29.41 -1.59 -22.61
C PRO A 702 -28.94 -2.04 -21.22
N GLY A 703 -28.03 -1.27 -20.61
CA GLY A 703 -27.46 -1.60 -19.32
C GLY A 703 -26.15 -0.89 -19.01
N MET A 704 -25.62 -1.19 -17.83
CA MET A 704 -24.36 -0.66 -17.34
C MET A 704 -23.24 -1.67 -17.60
N TYR A 705 -22.33 -1.30 -18.48
CA TYR A 705 -21.12 -2.02 -18.82
C TYR A 705 -19.91 -1.27 -18.26
N MET A 706 -18.74 -1.91 -18.24
CA MET A 706 -17.53 -1.30 -17.66
C MET A 706 -16.43 -1.18 -18.71
N TYR A 707 -15.60 -0.16 -18.59
CA TYR A 707 -14.29 -0.11 -19.23
C TYR A 707 -13.19 0.07 -18.19
N VAL A 708 -12.04 -0.55 -18.43
CA VAL A 708 -10.97 -0.66 -17.44
C VAL A 708 -9.61 -0.68 -18.13
N CYS A 709 -8.59 -0.07 -17.50
CA CYS A 709 -7.21 -0.25 -17.91
C CYS A 709 -6.68 -1.55 -17.31
N THR A 710 -6.19 -2.46 -18.16
CA THR A 710 -5.73 -3.79 -17.74
C THR A 710 -4.21 -3.90 -17.70
N PHE A 711 -3.49 -2.79 -17.89
CA PHE A 711 -2.07 -2.73 -17.55
C PHE A 711 -1.89 -3.12 -16.06
N PRO A 712 -0.84 -3.89 -15.71
CA PRO A 712 -0.73 -4.51 -14.39
C PRO A 712 -0.91 -3.51 -13.25
N GLY A 713 -1.83 -3.83 -12.33
CA GLY A 713 -2.16 -2.98 -11.17
C GLY A 713 -3.11 -1.81 -11.45
N HIS A 714 -3.47 -1.50 -12.70
CA HIS A 714 -4.30 -0.32 -12.99
C HIS A 714 -5.80 -0.58 -12.83
N TYR A 715 -6.26 -1.81 -13.04
CA TYR A 715 -7.68 -2.13 -13.20
C TYR A 715 -8.57 -1.80 -11.98
N GLN A 716 -7.98 -1.75 -10.77
CA GLN A 716 -8.69 -1.44 -9.54
C GLN A 716 -9.07 0.05 -9.45
N THR A 717 -8.26 0.92 -10.04
CA THR A 717 -8.40 2.39 -9.93
C THR A 717 -8.85 3.02 -11.25
N MET A 718 -8.33 2.53 -12.37
CA MET A 718 -8.53 3.11 -13.69
C MET A 718 -9.67 2.42 -14.45
N ARG A 719 -10.89 2.79 -14.09
CA ARG A 719 -12.12 2.23 -14.66
C ARG A 719 -13.24 3.27 -14.77
N GLY A 720 -14.21 2.99 -15.62
CA GLY A 720 -15.41 3.79 -15.79
C GLY A 720 -16.57 2.98 -16.35
N VAL A 721 -17.71 3.65 -16.53
CA VAL A 721 -18.99 3.00 -16.89
C VAL A 721 -19.40 3.34 -18.32
N LEU A 722 -19.58 2.33 -19.16
CA LEU A 722 -20.25 2.46 -20.45
C LEU A 722 -21.76 2.26 -20.25
N ARG A 723 -22.53 3.34 -20.34
CA ARG A 723 -24.00 3.33 -20.30
C ARG A 723 -24.53 3.05 -21.70
N VAL A 724 -25.26 1.96 -21.84
CA VAL A 724 -25.94 1.61 -23.08
C VAL A 724 -27.43 1.89 -22.91
N LEU A 725 -27.95 2.87 -23.67
CA LEU A 725 -29.33 3.34 -23.61
C LEU A 725 -30.21 2.73 -24.70
#